data_AF-A0AAN7TTZ8-F1
#
_entry.id   AF-A0AAN7TTZ8-F1
#
_cell.length_a   1.000
_cell.length_b   1.000
_cell.length_c   1.000
_cell.angle_alpha   90.00
_cell.angle_beta   90.00
_cell.angle_gamma   90.00
#
_symmetry.space_group_name_H-M   'P 1'
#
loop_
_entity.id
_entity.type
_entity.pdbx_description
1 polymer ?
#
loop_
_entity_poly.entity_id
_entity_poly.type
_entity_poly.pdbx_seq_one_letter_code
_entity_poly.pdbx_strand_id
1 'polypeptide(L)'
;MKILKNNFILFFIFFYFSFLLGINGSEFEINTPSVAASNTAGTFSTIQPITEIKFDKSNLNFVAEWDVNANSISNVSGSTDSSEFALNYGVWGPDYNYLVSKVSSPSLKANVDYLFSFDFKLGQKLGQYNNYKNMSLSFYIPEDIQYFLWAPRTPIYTITFTGNFSSTTYQSRTLTFKSTIDIGYSTMVLRINRVTDTGPTPLSVYFRNMKLTIPSKTITTPINLLTKDSELVIIPKPSDSLDPQDLSKCPYLASDLVHWNDPSIWPNSVVPSPNQNITLPSGKRVLISPFSISQTEIYNRIVVPVNSELIFADQDITMNVKDIYVQGKFIIGTKLCRYNSYINIIFNGAKTLNDTIAPFFGSKGIAVAAGGFISVQGKQYHNTWTKLSSTAWSGDRVIYIQDNVNWEVGQQVLLTTSIYKDELDNQNEVMTIKAIDGKKIEFTDPIKWYKYGSQEYQSEVALLSRRIVFSGDESSASTSFGGHVLSSGEMQFAGVQLKRMGQKNVKARYPLHYHLGGTLNNSFISDCSVTNSYYRCYTIHGTNNVTLTRNVAYDVYGHCYYLEDGVEVDNILSYNLGSYVHTIGAPAAGPSQFGEIFYQNSELTQPADSSAACFYITNAWNSFIGNAASGGWAGYAFPNLPKPIGNHRTVNIVPMQYPIKEWQGNTAHSSGYFFEDGASIYIGGNLTFNEANGMLIYHSGRLARNTYLNGIFNEDNVVFNRFNNTKIFLSNNGIGFWGETVEVVGFESHDNKLPASVFGKAWVHNAIVNGQSGNILSLNSFTRRGFQFYDTYVQTVLSNIIFRNFVHSPAATLRDNDNVVFVGLTFSDLFKPQYISATINITFQNVLQKQIIGHEDVVDSGSSRQFNFIDWDGSVTSSFTGRALGLPQIVGAHELWWKFDSSCLFNTDWNVWVCNKGTKGVANIEFWIPGFMEREVPQDPDSYIGTISLFGSGITDERKTLLTRNAGITGVSNMGWYVYWTIGTPAYFRIWTAQIQYGEYIFLAIPYPSGTKFSISSEYDYNSQYTYTFTQTTSALLVKQGNGKQYFFDGTHLFLKLVNFMNTGSSSESFNRAGIKIPNIYWSYIYNVRATNTAKPPVNGYFLNLPNVRPSSTL
;
A
#
# COMPACT_ATOMS: atom_id res chain seq x y z
N MET A 1 1.63 -1.97 -64.33
CA MET A 1 1.33 -3.33 -64.82
C MET A 1 0.32 -3.92 -63.84
N LYS A 2 -0.99 -3.90 -64.19
CA LYS A 2 -1.73 -5.01 -64.86
C LYS A 2 -1.75 -6.25 -63.94
N ILE A 3 -2.85 -6.76 -63.36
CA ILE A 3 -4.30 -6.89 -63.68
C ILE A 3 -4.98 -7.35 -62.34
N LEU A 4 -6.01 -6.69 -61.75
CA LEU A 4 -7.49 -6.80 -61.93
C LEU A 4 -8.03 -8.27 -61.79
N LYS A 5 -9.18 -8.66 -61.20
CA LYS A 5 -10.48 -8.03 -60.91
C LYS A 5 -11.42 -9.07 -60.21
N ASN A 6 -12.57 -8.60 -59.69
CA ASN A 6 -13.82 -9.29 -59.28
C ASN A 6 -13.93 -9.63 -57.77
N ASN A 7 -14.90 -9.19 -56.97
CA ASN A 7 -16.25 -8.67 -57.23
C ASN A 7 -16.67 -7.60 -56.19
N PHE A 8 -16.95 -6.40 -56.69
CA PHE A 8 -17.71 -5.33 -56.03
C PHE A 8 -18.83 -4.99 -57.02
N ILE A 9 -20.01 -5.58 -56.86
CA ILE A 9 -21.32 -5.21 -57.43
C ILE A 9 -22.30 -6.23 -56.84
N LEU A 10 -22.90 -5.91 -55.69
CA LEU A 10 -24.19 -6.48 -55.26
C LEU A 10 -24.84 -5.68 -54.11
N PHE A 11 -24.52 -4.38 -53.99
CA PHE A 11 -25.01 -3.53 -52.89
C PHE A 11 -25.96 -2.40 -53.35
N PHE A 12 -26.43 -2.42 -54.61
CA PHE A 12 -27.17 -1.27 -55.18
C PHE A 12 -28.49 -1.62 -55.92
N ILE A 13 -29.06 -2.82 -55.75
CA ILE A 13 -30.32 -3.22 -56.43
C ILE A 13 -31.41 -3.63 -55.43
N PHE A 14 -31.59 -2.89 -54.32
CA PHE A 14 -32.76 -3.08 -53.46
C PHE A 14 -33.49 -1.79 -53.06
N PHE A 15 -32.93 -0.62 -53.38
CA PHE A 15 -33.52 0.66 -52.98
C PHE A 15 -34.40 1.35 -54.04
N TYR A 16 -34.73 0.67 -55.15
CA TYR A 16 -35.45 1.30 -56.27
C TYR A 16 -36.77 0.64 -56.70
N PHE A 17 -37.35 -0.29 -55.91
CA PHE A 17 -38.55 -1.03 -56.33
C PHE A 17 -39.73 -1.08 -55.33
N SER A 18 -39.80 -0.18 -54.35
CA SER A 18 -40.90 -0.17 -53.36
C SER A 18 -41.79 1.08 -53.38
N PHE A 19 -41.70 1.91 -54.43
CA PHE A 19 -42.49 3.16 -54.53
C PHE A 19 -43.65 3.13 -55.54
N LEU A 20 -44.04 1.97 -56.04
CA LEU A 20 -45.26 1.83 -56.84
C LEU A 20 -45.99 0.55 -56.45
N LEU A 21 -47.24 0.72 -56.00
CA LEU A 21 -48.36 -0.23 -55.83
C LEU A 21 -48.87 -0.27 -54.38
N GLY A 22 -49.69 0.72 -54.04
CA GLY A 22 -50.52 0.67 -52.83
C GLY A 22 -51.71 -0.27 -53.03
N ILE A 23 -51.83 -1.29 -52.16
CA ILE A 23 -53.06 -2.04 -51.85
C ILE A 23 -53.00 -2.47 -50.37
N ASN A 24 -54.11 -2.28 -49.65
CA ASN A 24 -54.35 -2.69 -48.26
C ASN A 24 -54.54 -4.21 -48.09
N GLY A 25 -54.09 -4.76 -46.96
CA GLY A 25 -54.47 -6.10 -46.50
C GLY A 25 -53.75 -6.50 -45.20
N SER A 26 -54.53 -6.72 -44.15
CA SER A 26 -54.16 -7.19 -42.83
C SER A 26 -53.62 -8.63 -42.83
N GLU A 27 -52.57 -8.93 -42.06
CA GLU A 27 -52.52 -10.00 -41.04
C GLU A 27 -51.13 -10.12 -40.38
N PHE A 28 -51.14 -10.70 -39.19
CA PHE A 28 -50.08 -10.80 -38.19
C PHE A 28 -48.79 -11.46 -38.68
N GLU A 29 -47.62 -10.89 -38.35
CA GLU A 29 -46.38 -11.66 -38.23
C GLU A 29 -45.44 -11.16 -37.12
N ILE A 30 -45.01 -12.16 -36.36
CA ILE A 30 -44.12 -12.28 -35.19
C ILE A 30 -42.92 -11.31 -35.20
N ASN A 31 -42.89 -10.42 -34.21
CA ASN A 31 -41.71 -9.61 -33.88
C ASN A 31 -40.64 -10.48 -33.21
N THR A 32 -39.54 -10.75 -33.92
CA THR A 32 -38.24 -11.07 -33.31
C THR A 32 -37.58 -9.77 -32.83
N PRO A 33 -37.30 -9.56 -31.53
CA PRO A 33 -36.61 -8.36 -31.11
C PRO A 33 -35.10 -8.53 -31.35
N SER A 34 -34.59 -7.85 -32.38
CA SER A 34 -33.18 -7.49 -32.46
C SER A 34 -32.88 -6.47 -31.36
N VAL A 35 -32.31 -6.90 -30.23
CA VAL A 35 -31.84 -5.99 -29.18
C VAL A 35 -30.49 -5.40 -29.59
N ALA A 36 -30.55 -4.39 -30.46
CA ALA A 36 -29.56 -3.33 -30.49
C ALA A 36 -30.17 -2.15 -29.71
N ALA A 37 -30.10 -2.21 -28.38
CA ALA A 37 -30.44 -1.06 -27.56
C ALA A 37 -29.40 0.03 -27.85
N SER A 38 -29.85 1.09 -28.50
CA SER A 38 -29.04 2.27 -28.78
C SER A 38 -28.51 2.85 -27.47
N ASN A 39 -27.19 2.86 -27.30
CA ASN A 39 -26.51 3.84 -26.46
C ASN A 39 -26.97 5.21 -26.95
N THR A 40 -27.93 5.85 -26.30
CA THR A 40 -28.18 7.26 -26.56
C THR A 40 -27.02 8.02 -25.95
N ALA A 41 -25.92 8.12 -26.71
CA ALA A 41 -24.78 8.95 -26.37
C ALA A 41 -25.33 10.36 -26.09
N GLY A 42 -25.26 10.78 -24.82
CA GLY A 42 -25.61 12.15 -24.47
C GLY A 42 -24.82 13.13 -25.34
N THR A 43 -25.37 14.32 -25.59
CA THR A 43 -24.63 15.32 -26.36
C THR A 43 -23.50 15.88 -25.51
N PHE A 44 -22.26 15.69 -25.98
CA PHE A 44 -21.09 16.27 -25.32
C PHE A 44 -21.11 17.79 -25.40
N SER A 45 -20.77 18.44 -24.30
CA SER A 45 -20.52 19.88 -24.29
C SER A 45 -19.25 20.21 -25.08
N THR A 46 -19.24 21.39 -25.68
CA THR A 46 -18.04 21.97 -26.31
C THR A 46 -17.25 22.86 -25.34
N ILE A 47 -17.88 23.29 -24.25
CA ILE A 47 -17.32 24.21 -23.25
C ILE A 47 -17.50 23.63 -21.84
N GLN A 48 -16.42 23.62 -21.07
CA GLN A 48 -16.45 23.46 -19.62
C GLN A 48 -17.00 24.76 -19.00
N PRO A 49 -18.06 24.71 -18.17
CA PRO A 49 -18.57 25.90 -17.49
C PRO A 49 -17.60 26.39 -16.41
N ILE A 50 -17.87 27.59 -15.90
CA ILE A 50 -17.18 28.14 -14.73
C ILE A 50 -17.41 27.22 -13.52
N THR A 51 -16.38 26.99 -12.72
CA THR A 51 -16.48 26.28 -11.43
C THR A 51 -16.14 27.25 -10.30
N GLU A 52 -17.04 27.39 -9.33
CA GLU A 52 -16.86 28.29 -8.18
C GLU A 52 -16.70 27.50 -6.88
N ILE A 53 -15.67 27.83 -6.12
CA ILE A 53 -15.43 27.30 -4.78
C ILE A 53 -15.65 28.44 -3.80
N LYS A 54 -16.71 28.31 -3.00
CA LYS A 54 -17.19 29.36 -2.10
C LYS A 54 -16.58 29.20 -0.72
N PHE A 55 -16.25 30.33 -0.11
CA PHE A 55 -15.69 30.40 1.24
C PHE A 55 -16.59 31.28 2.12
N ASP A 56 -16.93 30.76 3.29
CA ASP A 56 -17.72 31.42 4.32
C ASP A 56 -17.26 30.97 5.71
N LYS A 57 -17.96 31.38 6.77
CA LYS A 57 -17.61 31.00 8.15
C LYS A 57 -17.50 29.48 8.34
N SER A 58 -18.33 28.69 7.65
CA SER A 58 -18.41 27.24 7.86
C SER A 58 -17.11 26.54 7.46
N ASN A 59 -16.38 27.06 6.48
CA ASN A 59 -15.19 26.42 5.90
C ASN A 59 -13.91 27.27 5.99
N LEU A 60 -13.89 28.30 6.83
CA LEU A 60 -12.71 29.12 7.13
C LEU A 60 -12.37 29.10 8.63
N ASN A 61 -11.07 29.11 8.93
CA ASN A 61 -10.51 29.32 10.26
C ASN A 61 -9.83 30.69 10.35
N PHE A 62 -9.98 31.37 11.48
CA PHE A 62 -9.25 32.59 11.81
C PHE A 62 -7.97 32.25 12.58
N VAL A 63 -6.82 32.76 12.15
CA VAL A 63 -5.52 32.56 12.82
C VAL A 63 -4.79 33.90 12.95
N ALA A 64 -4.25 34.19 14.14
CA ALA A 64 -3.47 35.41 14.45
C ALA A 64 -2.52 35.15 15.63
N GLU A 65 -1.42 35.92 15.76
CA GLU A 65 -0.31 35.66 16.69
C GLU A 65 -0.74 35.61 18.18
N TRP A 66 -1.64 36.51 18.61
CA TRP A 66 -2.07 36.61 20.03
C TRP A 66 -3.59 36.75 20.23
N ASP A 67 -4.41 36.50 19.19
CA ASP A 67 -5.88 36.67 19.23
C ASP A 67 -6.63 35.49 18.57
N VAL A 68 -6.26 34.25 18.91
CA VAL A 68 -6.96 33.04 18.44
C VAL A 68 -8.18 32.79 19.33
N ASN A 69 -9.28 33.49 19.05
CA ASN A 69 -10.57 33.21 19.68
C ASN A 69 -11.53 32.57 18.66
N ALA A 70 -12.26 31.52 19.06
CA ALA A 70 -13.32 30.92 18.25
C ALA A 70 -14.42 31.91 17.83
N ASN A 71 -14.52 33.06 18.53
CA ASN A 71 -15.45 34.15 18.24
C ASN A 71 -14.92 35.19 17.24
N SER A 72 -13.65 35.09 16.81
CA SER A 72 -13.04 36.05 15.87
C SER A 72 -13.61 35.94 14.46
N ILE A 73 -14.27 34.84 14.11
CA ILE A 73 -15.11 34.71 12.91
C ILE A 73 -16.56 34.37 13.31
N SER A 74 -17.52 35.21 12.94
CA SER A 74 -18.91 35.04 13.37
C SER A 74 -19.92 35.26 12.23
N ASN A 75 -21.12 34.72 12.40
CA ASN A 75 -22.24 35.10 11.54
C ASN A 75 -22.60 36.56 11.83
N VAL A 76 -23.17 37.25 10.84
CA VAL A 76 -23.66 38.62 11.02
C VAL A 76 -25.10 38.59 11.52
N SER A 77 -25.34 39.20 12.68
CA SER A 77 -26.69 39.26 13.27
C SER A 77 -27.65 39.97 12.32
N GLY A 78 -28.80 39.34 12.06
CA GLY A 78 -29.83 39.87 11.16
C GLY A 78 -29.52 39.77 9.66
N SER A 79 -28.41 39.15 9.26
CA SER A 79 -28.14 38.88 7.85
C SER A 79 -28.97 37.70 7.34
N THR A 80 -29.50 37.84 6.12
CA THR A 80 -30.14 36.76 5.36
C THR A 80 -29.20 36.13 4.32
N ASP A 81 -27.98 36.68 4.15
CA ASP A 81 -26.97 36.17 3.23
C ASP A 81 -26.09 35.15 3.96
N SER A 82 -26.22 33.87 3.60
CA SER A 82 -25.47 32.80 4.25
C SER A 82 -23.96 32.86 3.98
N SER A 83 -23.52 33.64 2.98
CA SER A 83 -22.10 33.88 2.72
C SER A 83 -21.51 35.01 3.55
N GLU A 84 -22.36 35.79 4.26
CA GLU A 84 -21.92 36.94 5.04
C GLU A 84 -21.37 36.54 6.41
N PHE A 85 -20.13 36.94 6.70
CA PHE A 85 -19.49 36.72 7.98
C PHE A 85 -18.71 37.95 8.43
N ALA A 86 -18.56 38.10 9.75
CA ALA A 86 -17.74 39.12 10.37
C ALA A 86 -16.41 38.54 10.84
N LEU A 87 -15.34 39.31 10.70
CA LEU A 87 -14.13 39.15 11.49
C LEU A 87 -14.15 40.18 12.62
N ASN A 88 -14.06 39.70 13.85
CA ASN A 88 -14.09 40.52 15.05
C ASN A 88 -12.71 40.52 15.68
N TYR A 89 -12.19 41.70 15.97
CA TYR A 89 -10.88 41.90 16.58
C TYR A 89 -11.03 42.49 17.97
N GLY A 90 -10.27 41.94 18.92
CA GLY A 90 -10.16 42.49 20.27
C GLY A 90 -9.46 43.84 20.31
N VAL A 91 -9.31 44.37 21.53
CA VAL A 91 -8.46 45.53 21.79
C VAL A 91 -6.99 45.13 21.67
N TRP A 92 -6.16 45.95 21.04
CA TRP A 92 -4.71 45.71 20.87
C TRP A 92 -4.32 44.39 20.20
N GLY A 93 -5.10 43.95 19.21
CA GLY A 93 -4.80 42.80 18.34
C GLY A 93 -3.77 43.13 17.26
N PRO A 94 -3.13 42.11 16.66
CA PRO A 94 -1.95 42.25 15.80
C PRO A 94 -2.25 43.01 14.49
N ASP A 95 -1.24 43.57 13.84
CA ASP A 95 -1.35 44.25 12.55
C ASP A 95 -1.60 43.30 11.34
N TYR A 96 -1.70 41.99 11.53
CA TYR A 96 -2.19 41.05 10.51
C TYR A 96 -2.96 39.86 11.10
N ASN A 97 -3.72 39.17 10.24
CA ASN A 97 -4.35 37.88 10.54
C ASN A 97 -4.50 37.05 9.26
N TYR A 98 -4.91 35.79 9.43
CA TYR A 98 -5.14 34.84 8.35
C TYR A 98 -6.57 34.29 8.39
N LEU A 99 -7.17 34.15 7.21
CA LEU A 99 -8.29 33.24 6.98
C LEU A 99 -7.78 32.02 6.23
N VAL A 100 -7.83 30.87 6.88
CA VAL A 100 -7.31 29.60 6.35
C VAL A 100 -8.48 28.69 6.00
N SER A 101 -8.48 28.10 4.79
CA SER A 101 -9.49 27.10 4.45
C SER A 101 -9.40 25.87 5.34
N LYS A 102 -10.55 25.38 5.80
CA LYS A 102 -10.65 24.12 6.58
C LYS A 102 -10.44 22.87 5.74
N VAL A 103 -10.46 23.00 4.42
CA VAL A 103 -10.33 21.90 3.46
C VAL A 103 -9.22 22.22 2.47
N SER A 104 -8.65 21.18 1.86
CA SER A 104 -7.68 21.34 0.78
C SER A 104 -8.26 22.15 -0.38
N SER A 105 -7.38 22.90 -1.04
CA SER A 105 -7.69 23.65 -2.25
C SER A 105 -7.66 22.75 -3.48
N PRO A 106 -8.47 23.04 -4.51
CA PRO A 106 -8.32 22.36 -5.80
C PRO A 106 -6.91 22.60 -6.35
N SER A 107 -6.43 21.68 -7.16
CA SER A 107 -5.16 21.91 -7.85
C SER A 107 -5.37 22.88 -9.02
N LEU A 108 -4.48 23.85 -9.13
CA LEU A 108 -4.54 24.89 -10.16
C LEU A 108 -3.40 24.69 -11.15
N LYS A 109 -3.74 24.62 -12.42
CA LYS A 109 -2.78 24.43 -13.52
C LYS A 109 -2.03 25.74 -13.79
N ALA A 110 -0.74 25.63 -14.05
CA ALA A 110 0.10 26.73 -14.48
C ALA A 110 -0.46 27.42 -15.73
N ASN A 111 -0.23 28.72 -15.84
CA ASN A 111 -0.53 29.57 -16.98
C ASN A 111 -2.03 29.67 -17.34
N VAL A 112 -2.93 29.31 -16.42
CA VAL A 112 -4.38 29.54 -16.51
C VAL A 112 -4.77 30.76 -15.69
N ASP A 113 -5.69 31.58 -16.21
CA ASP A 113 -6.24 32.75 -15.53
C ASP A 113 -7.34 32.34 -14.53
N TYR A 114 -7.07 32.44 -13.23
CA TYR A 114 -8.03 32.17 -12.16
C TYR A 114 -8.54 33.48 -11.56
N LEU A 115 -9.76 33.49 -11.01
CA LEU A 115 -10.31 34.65 -10.32
C LEU A 115 -10.53 34.35 -8.84
N PHE A 116 -10.08 35.23 -7.96
CA PHE A 116 -10.49 35.25 -6.56
C PHE A 116 -11.27 36.53 -6.29
N SER A 117 -12.45 36.42 -5.70
CA SER A 117 -13.30 37.56 -5.40
C SER A 117 -13.94 37.48 -4.02
N PHE A 118 -14.23 38.63 -3.42
CA PHE A 118 -15.01 38.79 -2.20
C PHE A 118 -15.60 40.20 -2.14
N ASP A 119 -16.71 40.37 -1.43
CA ASP A 119 -17.20 41.68 -1.03
C ASP A 119 -16.66 42.02 0.36
N PHE A 120 -16.25 43.27 0.57
CA PHE A 120 -15.67 43.73 1.83
C PHE A 120 -16.27 45.06 2.29
N LYS A 121 -16.49 45.22 3.61
CA LYS A 121 -16.76 46.51 4.25
C LYS A 121 -16.16 46.59 5.66
N LEU A 122 -15.88 47.81 6.10
CA LEU A 122 -15.56 48.13 7.49
C LEU A 122 -16.83 48.20 8.34
N GLY A 123 -16.75 47.77 9.60
CA GLY A 123 -17.84 47.96 10.57
C GLY A 123 -17.95 49.36 11.15
N GLN A 124 -16.95 50.20 10.95
CA GLN A 124 -16.94 51.59 11.38
C GLN A 124 -16.15 52.46 10.41
N LYS A 125 -16.30 53.78 10.51
CA LYS A 125 -15.58 54.74 9.66
C LYS A 125 -14.06 54.54 9.77
N LEU A 126 -13.34 54.72 8.67
CA LEU A 126 -11.87 54.64 8.64
C LEU A 126 -11.24 55.61 9.67
N GLY A 127 -10.27 55.11 10.41
CA GLY A 127 -9.44 55.80 11.40
C GLY A 127 -8.07 55.14 11.52
N GLN A 128 -7.31 55.52 12.55
CA GLN A 128 -5.92 55.07 12.74
C GLN A 128 -5.79 53.55 12.88
N TYR A 129 -6.66 52.92 13.67
CA TYR A 129 -6.53 51.52 14.08
C TYR A 129 -7.31 50.50 13.23
N ASN A 130 -8.03 50.95 12.19
CA ASN A 130 -8.80 50.09 11.28
C ASN A 130 -8.44 50.36 9.81
N ASN A 131 -7.17 50.69 9.56
CA ASN A 131 -6.61 50.93 8.24
C ASN A 131 -5.96 49.65 7.68
N TYR A 132 -6.41 49.20 6.51
CA TYR A 132 -5.97 47.97 5.86
C TYR A 132 -5.06 48.28 4.67
N LYS A 133 -3.82 47.80 4.74
CA LYS A 133 -2.76 48.06 3.77
C LYS A 133 -2.98 47.28 2.47
N ASN A 134 -3.18 45.98 2.61
CA ASN A 134 -3.40 45.05 1.50
C ASN A 134 -3.94 43.72 2.03
N MET A 135 -4.35 42.85 1.13
CA MET A 135 -4.68 41.45 1.46
C MET A 135 -3.92 40.54 0.51
N SER A 136 -3.37 39.43 0.97
CA SER A 136 -2.61 38.50 0.12
C SER A 136 -3.28 37.13 0.10
N LEU A 137 -3.61 36.65 -1.08
CA LEU A 137 -4.05 35.28 -1.32
C LEU A 137 -2.83 34.41 -1.51
N SER A 138 -2.72 33.36 -0.72
CA SER A 138 -1.60 32.42 -0.76
C SER A 138 -2.10 30.98 -0.77
N PHE A 139 -1.29 30.09 -1.35
CA PHE A 139 -1.48 28.65 -1.30
C PHE A 139 -0.30 28.03 -0.56
N TYR A 140 -0.59 27.36 0.54
CA TYR A 140 0.41 26.74 1.42
C TYR A 140 0.30 25.23 1.39
N ILE A 141 1.40 24.54 1.67
CA ILE A 141 1.33 23.12 2.02
C ILE A 141 0.47 23.01 3.29
N PRO A 142 -0.56 22.14 3.36
CA PRO A 142 -1.47 22.09 4.50
C PRO A 142 -0.77 21.90 5.85
N GLU A 143 0.30 21.11 5.89
CA GLU A 143 1.12 20.86 7.08
C GLU A 143 1.84 22.11 7.60
N ASP A 144 2.06 23.13 6.77
CA ASP A 144 2.74 24.37 7.18
C ASP A 144 1.86 25.30 8.01
N ILE A 145 0.53 25.14 7.93
CA ILE A 145 -0.43 26.01 8.62
C ILE A 145 -0.23 26.00 10.13
N GLN A 146 0.16 24.85 10.70
CA GLN A 146 0.38 24.73 12.14
C GLN A 146 1.43 25.72 12.65
N TYR A 147 2.37 26.17 11.80
CA TYR A 147 3.45 27.07 12.21
C TYR A 147 3.10 28.55 12.19
N PHE A 148 1.91 28.92 11.71
CA PHE A 148 1.55 30.34 11.48
C PHE A 148 1.52 31.20 12.74
N LEU A 149 1.40 30.59 13.92
CA LEU A 149 1.45 31.29 15.21
C LEU A 149 2.86 31.71 15.64
N TRP A 150 3.91 31.09 15.08
CA TRP A 150 5.29 31.33 15.47
C TRP A 150 6.13 31.88 14.34
N ALA A 151 6.03 31.29 13.15
CA ALA A 151 6.78 31.68 11.96
C ALA A 151 6.05 31.18 10.70
N PRO A 152 5.43 32.07 9.90
CA PRO A 152 4.80 31.66 8.65
C PRO A 152 5.86 31.11 7.68
N ARG A 153 5.55 29.97 7.05
CA ARG A 153 6.39 29.34 6.02
C ARG A 153 6.28 30.09 4.68
N THR A 154 7.07 29.67 3.69
CA THR A 154 6.98 30.22 2.33
C THR A 154 5.82 29.57 1.59
N PRO A 155 4.86 30.33 1.05
CA PRO A 155 3.77 29.76 0.26
C PRO A 155 4.29 29.20 -1.08
N ILE A 156 3.56 28.23 -1.64
CA ILE A 156 3.76 27.72 -3.00
C ILE A 156 3.54 28.85 -4.02
N TYR A 157 2.50 29.65 -3.79
CA TYR A 157 2.15 30.79 -4.62
C TYR A 157 1.50 31.87 -3.74
N THR A 158 1.79 33.14 -4.01
CA THR A 158 1.12 34.27 -3.37
C THR A 158 0.82 35.38 -4.37
N ILE A 159 -0.29 36.08 -4.16
CA ILE A 159 -0.63 37.29 -4.88
C ILE A 159 -1.32 38.29 -3.96
N THR A 160 -1.00 39.57 -4.11
CA THR A 160 -1.47 40.63 -3.22
C THR A 160 -2.50 41.54 -3.90
N PHE A 161 -3.65 41.69 -3.26
CA PHE A 161 -4.63 42.74 -3.50
C PHE A 161 -4.11 44.09 -2.99
N THR A 162 -3.91 45.05 -3.88
CA THR A 162 -3.65 46.44 -3.52
C THR A 162 -4.88 47.29 -3.86
N GLY A 163 -5.21 48.27 -3.03
CA GLY A 163 -6.38 49.12 -3.25
C GLY A 163 -6.93 49.74 -1.96
N ASN A 164 -8.00 50.53 -2.10
CA ASN A 164 -8.63 51.19 -0.97
C ASN A 164 -9.62 50.23 -0.25
N PHE A 165 -9.40 49.97 1.04
CA PHE A 165 -10.27 49.15 1.90
C PHE A 165 -11.01 50.00 2.96
N SER A 166 -11.31 51.28 2.66
CA SER A 166 -11.87 52.23 3.63
C SER A 166 -13.39 52.34 3.71
N SER A 167 -14.12 51.54 2.92
CA SER A 167 -15.57 51.70 2.76
C SER A 167 -16.36 51.05 3.89
N THR A 168 -17.39 51.73 4.40
CA THR A 168 -18.40 51.16 5.31
C THR A 168 -19.59 50.54 4.57
N THR A 169 -19.64 50.68 3.24
CA THR A 169 -20.55 49.92 2.37
C THR A 169 -19.79 48.78 1.69
N TYR A 170 -20.50 47.70 1.33
CA TYR A 170 -19.90 46.58 0.62
C TYR A 170 -19.30 47.03 -0.71
N GLN A 171 -18.03 46.67 -0.90
CA GLN A 171 -17.30 46.89 -2.14
C GLN A 171 -16.77 45.55 -2.63
N SER A 172 -17.10 45.18 -3.86
CA SER A 172 -16.58 43.97 -4.48
C SER A 172 -15.09 44.14 -4.80
N ARG A 173 -14.31 43.11 -4.51
CA ARG A 173 -12.90 42.99 -4.84
C ARG A 173 -12.74 41.72 -5.66
N THR A 174 -12.14 41.85 -6.83
CA THR A 174 -11.86 40.74 -7.73
C THR A 174 -10.43 40.88 -8.22
N LEU A 175 -9.70 39.77 -8.23
CA LEU A 175 -8.34 39.69 -8.74
C LEU A 175 -8.25 38.49 -9.69
N THR A 176 -7.71 38.74 -10.86
CA THR A 176 -7.29 37.68 -11.77
C THR A 176 -5.83 37.36 -11.50
N PHE A 177 -5.48 36.08 -11.42
CA PHE A 177 -4.11 35.65 -11.17
C PHE A 177 -3.74 34.45 -12.05
N LYS A 178 -2.44 34.34 -12.36
CA LYS A 178 -1.87 33.31 -13.21
C LYS A 178 -0.56 32.82 -12.61
N SER A 179 -0.58 31.62 -12.07
CA SER A 179 0.64 30.98 -11.56
C SER A 179 1.52 30.52 -12.72
N THR A 180 2.84 30.67 -12.61
CA THR A 180 3.81 30.11 -13.56
C THR A 180 4.13 28.64 -13.27
N ILE A 181 3.70 28.13 -12.12
CA ILE A 181 3.86 26.73 -11.68
C ILE A 181 2.50 26.10 -11.38
N ASP A 182 2.41 24.78 -11.47
CA ASP A 182 1.23 24.06 -11.02
C ASP A 182 1.13 24.16 -9.49
N ILE A 183 -0.05 24.50 -8.99
CA ILE A 183 -0.37 24.52 -7.56
C ILE A 183 -1.05 23.19 -7.25
N GLY A 184 -0.30 22.26 -6.63
CA GLY A 184 -0.75 20.92 -6.27
C GLY A 184 -1.46 20.85 -4.91
N TYR A 185 -1.02 19.93 -4.05
CA TYR A 185 -1.55 19.74 -2.70
C TYR A 185 -1.34 20.99 -1.86
N SER A 186 -2.42 21.71 -1.56
CA SER A 186 -2.35 23.03 -0.94
C SER A 186 -3.61 23.39 -0.17
N THR A 187 -3.50 24.37 0.73
CA THR A 187 -4.63 25.05 1.36
C THR A 187 -4.58 26.55 1.09
N MET A 188 -5.75 27.13 0.82
CA MET A 188 -5.90 28.53 0.49
C MET A 188 -5.91 29.35 1.78
N VAL A 189 -5.13 30.42 1.78
CA VAL A 189 -5.01 31.37 2.88
C VAL A 189 -5.20 32.79 2.36
N LEU A 190 -6.07 33.57 2.99
CA LEU A 190 -6.14 35.01 2.81
C LEU A 190 -5.50 35.71 4.02
N ARG A 191 -4.32 36.30 3.82
CA ARG A 191 -3.67 37.16 4.82
C ARG A 191 -4.23 38.58 4.71
N ILE A 192 -4.73 39.12 5.80
CA ILE A 192 -5.25 40.49 5.89
C ILE A 192 -4.22 41.34 6.62
N ASN A 193 -3.67 42.35 5.97
CA ASN A 193 -2.63 43.21 6.54
C ASN A 193 -3.19 44.59 6.87
N ARG A 194 -3.02 45.00 8.12
CA ARG A 194 -3.30 46.35 8.63
C ARG A 194 -2.04 47.20 8.60
N VAL A 195 -2.22 48.51 8.78
CA VAL A 195 -1.11 49.47 8.88
C VAL A 195 -0.53 49.51 10.29
N THR A 196 -1.37 49.24 11.29
CA THR A 196 -1.02 49.17 12.72
C THR A 196 -1.83 48.09 13.40
N ASP A 197 -1.44 47.75 14.63
CA ASP A 197 -2.27 46.98 15.56
C ASP A 197 -3.65 47.63 15.74
N THR A 198 -4.62 46.83 16.20
CA THR A 198 -5.93 47.37 16.59
C THR A 198 -5.79 48.23 17.86
N GLY A 199 -6.77 49.10 18.07
CA GLY A 199 -6.70 50.14 19.09
C GLY A 199 -7.40 49.76 20.40
N PRO A 200 -7.71 50.77 21.23
CA PRO A 200 -8.38 50.58 22.51
C PRO A 200 -9.88 50.20 22.39
N THR A 201 -10.41 50.09 21.17
CA THR A 201 -11.81 49.72 20.91
C THR A 201 -11.87 48.48 20.01
N PRO A 202 -12.78 47.53 20.26
CA PRO A 202 -13.03 46.40 19.36
C PRO A 202 -13.39 46.88 17.95
N LEU A 203 -13.01 46.09 16.94
CA LEU A 203 -13.24 46.39 15.53
C LEU A 203 -13.85 45.18 14.83
N SER A 204 -14.71 45.43 13.84
CA SER A 204 -15.18 44.37 12.94
C SER A 204 -15.02 44.76 11.47
N VAL A 205 -14.75 43.75 10.64
CA VAL A 205 -14.89 43.83 9.18
C VAL A 205 -15.79 42.72 8.70
N TYR A 206 -16.39 42.92 7.54
CA TYR A 206 -17.35 41.96 7.01
C TYR A 206 -16.98 41.53 5.62
N PHE A 207 -17.15 40.23 5.37
CA PHE A 207 -16.96 39.59 4.09
C PHE A 207 -18.27 38.92 3.67
N ARG A 208 -18.51 38.87 2.37
CA ARG A 208 -19.51 37.98 1.75
C ARG A 208 -19.09 37.62 0.34
N ASN A 209 -19.75 36.66 -0.29
CA ASN A 209 -19.47 36.25 -1.68
C ASN A 209 -17.98 35.91 -1.94
N MET A 210 -17.26 35.42 -0.93
CA MET A 210 -15.85 35.04 -1.08
C MET A 210 -15.75 33.73 -1.89
N LYS A 211 -15.01 33.73 -2.99
CA LYS A 211 -14.89 32.56 -3.87
C LYS A 211 -13.62 32.54 -4.72
N LEU A 212 -13.12 31.33 -4.97
CA LEU A 212 -12.15 31.01 -6.02
C LEU A 212 -12.90 30.49 -7.25
N THR A 213 -12.60 31.03 -8.42
CA THR A 213 -13.29 30.74 -9.67
C THR A 213 -12.31 30.16 -10.68
N ILE A 214 -12.59 28.94 -11.13
CA ILE A 214 -11.94 28.30 -12.27
C ILE A 214 -12.71 28.73 -13.53
N PRO A 215 -12.05 29.36 -14.51
CA PRO A 215 -12.72 29.92 -15.68
C PRO A 215 -13.32 28.82 -16.56
N SER A 216 -14.30 29.20 -17.39
CA SER A 216 -14.74 28.32 -18.47
C SER A 216 -13.62 28.10 -19.48
N LYS A 217 -13.60 26.92 -20.12
CA LYS A 217 -12.63 26.60 -21.17
C LYS A 217 -13.24 25.69 -22.23
N THR A 218 -12.70 25.74 -23.43
CA THR A 218 -13.10 24.80 -24.50
C THR A 218 -12.66 23.39 -24.14
N ILE A 219 -13.53 22.40 -24.39
CA ILE A 219 -13.19 20.98 -24.22
C ILE A 219 -12.35 20.54 -25.41
N THR A 220 -11.09 20.21 -25.15
CA THR A 220 -10.16 19.67 -26.15
C THR A 220 -9.79 18.23 -25.82
N THR A 221 -9.62 17.39 -26.84
CA THR A 221 -9.11 16.03 -26.65
C THR A 221 -7.60 16.04 -26.46
N PRO A 222 -7.06 15.40 -25.40
CA PRO A 222 -5.62 15.25 -25.21
C PRO A 222 -4.98 14.51 -26.39
N ILE A 223 -3.77 14.93 -26.76
CA ILE A 223 -3.05 14.40 -27.94
C ILE A 223 -2.42 13.03 -27.63
N ASN A 224 -2.02 12.79 -26.38
CA ASN A 224 -1.29 11.59 -25.95
C ASN A 224 -2.10 10.79 -24.92
N LEU A 225 -3.15 10.10 -25.36
CA LEU A 225 -3.89 9.18 -24.50
C LEU A 225 -3.09 7.90 -24.27
N LEU A 226 -2.97 7.48 -23.01
CA LEU A 226 -2.32 6.23 -22.64
C LEU A 226 -3.08 5.03 -23.19
N THR A 227 -2.33 4.02 -23.62
CA THR A 227 -2.87 2.72 -24.06
C THR A 227 -2.34 1.55 -23.23
N LYS A 228 -1.58 1.83 -22.17
CA LYS A 228 -0.96 0.84 -21.29
C LYS A 228 -1.07 1.29 -19.84
N ASP A 229 -1.44 0.36 -18.96
CA ASP A 229 -1.55 0.59 -17.52
C ASP A 229 -0.19 0.62 -16.81
N SER A 230 0.87 0.16 -17.48
CA SER A 230 2.19 -0.02 -16.87
C SER A 230 3.34 0.07 -17.87
N GLU A 231 4.54 0.37 -17.35
CA GLU A 231 5.78 0.44 -18.11
C GLU A 231 6.49 -0.92 -18.19
N LEU A 232 6.42 -1.69 -17.12
CA LEU A 232 7.13 -2.94 -16.90
C LEU A 232 6.18 -4.07 -16.48
N VAL A 233 5.28 -3.79 -15.54
CA VAL A 233 4.43 -4.81 -14.91
C VAL A 233 3.30 -5.24 -15.86
N ILE A 234 3.06 -6.56 -15.95
CA ILE A 234 1.92 -7.09 -16.68
C ILE A 234 0.74 -7.22 -15.72
N ILE A 235 -0.26 -6.35 -15.89
CA ILE A 235 -1.53 -6.41 -15.16
C ILE A 235 -2.53 -7.20 -16.03
N PRO A 236 -2.93 -8.43 -15.65
CA PRO A 236 -3.93 -9.17 -16.40
C PRO A 236 -5.26 -8.42 -16.42
N LYS A 237 -5.98 -8.51 -17.54
CA LYS A 237 -7.32 -7.94 -17.71
C LYS A 237 -8.36 -9.05 -17.84
N PRO A 238 -9.62 -8.80 -17.43
CA PRO A 238 -10.72 -9.72 -17.73
C PRO A 238 -10.91 -9.85 -19.26
N SER A 239 -11.61 -10.91 -19.69
CA SER A 239 -11.97 -11.08 -21.11
C SER A 239 -12.83 -9.93 -21.62
N ASP A 240 -12.54 -9.41 -22.81
CA ASP A 240 -13.36 -8.39 -23.49
C ASP A 240 -14.75 -8.92 -23.93
N SER A 241 -14.92 -10.25 -23.95
CA SER A 241 -16.19 -10.89 -24.31
C SER A 241 -17.19 -10.86 -23.15
N LEU A 242 -18.43 -10.42 -23.41
CA LEU A 242 -19.53 -10.59 -22.47
C LEU A 242 -19.87 -12.08 -22.27
N ASP A 243 -20.42 -12.40 -21.11
CA ASP A 243 -20.84 -13.75 -20.74
C ASP A 243 -21.99 -14.21 -21.67
N PRO A 244 -21.94 -15.43 -22.24
CA PRO A 244 -23.00 -15.93 -23.11
C PRO A 244 -24.38 -15.91 -22.44
N GLN A 245 -25.38 -15.37 -23.14
CA GLN A 245 -26.77 -15.30 -22.68
C GLN A 245 -27.69 -16.14 -23.58
N ASP A 246 -28.72 -16.75 -22.98
CA ASP A 246 -29.78 -17.52 -23.61
C ASP A 246 -31.13 -17.11 -22.99
N LEU A 247 -31.76 -16.11 -23.60
CA LEU A 247 -33.02 -15.53 -23.10
C LEU A 247 -34.18 -16.53 -23.13
N SER A 248 -34.11 -17.59 -23.94
CA SER A 248 -35.14 -18.63 -23.96
C SER A 248 -35.17 -19.49 -22.69
N LYS A 249 -34.07 -19.49 -21.94
CA LYS A 249 -33.91 -20.22 -20.67
C LYS A 249 -34.13 -19.34 -19.44
N CYS A 250 -34.69 -18.15 -19.62
CA CYS A 250 -34.98 -17.28 -18.50
C CYS A 250 -36.00 -17.92 -17.54
N PRO A 251 -35.72 -17.96 -16.22
CA PRO A 251 -36.57 -18.66 -15.25
C PRO A 251 -38.01 -18.16 -15.21
N TYR A 252 -38.23 -16.86 -15.46
CA TYR A 252 -39.54 -16.22 -15.44
C TYR A 252 -40.41 -16.56 -16.67
N LEU A 253 -39.86 -17.25 -17.68
CA LEU A 253 -40.60 -17.72 -18.85
C LEU A 253 -41.07 -19.17 -18.72
N ALA A 254 -40.79 -19.83 -17.60
CA ALA A 254 -41.20 -21.21 -17.41
C ALA A 254 -42.73 -21.34 -17.40
N SER A 255 -43.25 -22.41 -18.00
CA SER A 255 -44.70 -22.61 -18.20
C SER A 255 -45.45 -23.10 -16.94
N ASP A 256 -44.71 -23.55 -15.93
CA ASP A 256 -45.20 -24.14 -14.67
C ASP A 256 -45.20 -23.14 -13.49
N LEU A 257 -44.98 -21.85 -13.75
CA LEU A 257 -44.99 -20.81 -12.73
C LEU A 257 -46.40 -20.53 -12.22
N VAL A 258 -46.51 -20.29 -10.91
CA VAL A 258 -47.73 -19.76 -10.28
C VAL A 258 -47.51 -18.33 -9.82
N HIS A 259 -48.51 -17.46 -9.94
CA HIS A 259 -48.36 -16.04 -9.61
C HIS A 259 -48.58 -15.78 -8.12
N TRP A 260 -47.78 -14.89 -7.52
CA TRP A 260 -47.91 -14.53 -6.10
C TRP A 260 -49.31 -14.02 -5.73
N ASN A 261 -50.00 -13.31 -6.62
CA ASN A 261 -51.33 -12.77 -6.39
C ASN A 261 -52.47 -13.73 -6.76
N ASP A 262 -52.19 -14.97 -7.18
CA ASP A 262 -53.21 -16.00 -7.37
C ASP A 262 -53.68 -16.49 -5.99
N PRO A 263 -54.94 -16.24 -5.58
CA PRO A 263 -55.40 -16.67 -4.27
C PRO A 263 -55.36 -18.20 -4.11
N SER A 264 -55.51 -18.96 -5.20
CA SER A 264 -55.64 -20.43 -5.16
C SER A 264 -54.41 -21.18 -4.67
N ILE A 265 -53.23 -20.55 -4.69
CA ILE A 265 -52.00 -21.18 -4.20
C ILE A 265 -51.82 -21.03 -2.69
N TRP A 266 -52.55 -20.11 -2.06
CA TRP A 266 -52.39 -19.77 -0.65
C TRP A 266 -53.41 -20.47 0.25
N PRO A 267 -53.09 -20.67 1.54
CA PRO A 267 -54.04 -21.20 2.51
C PRO A 267 -55.35 -20.40 2.53
N ASN A 268 -56.49 -21.11 2.56
CA ASN A 268 -57.84 -20.54 2.56
C ASN A 268 -58.19 -19.66 1.35
N SER A 269 -57.45 -19.76 0.25
CA SER A 269 -57.65 -18.94 -0.96
C SER A 269 -57.50 -17.43 -0.70
N VAL A 270 -56.59 -17.04 0.20
CA VAL A 270 -56.33 -15.63 0.55
C VAL A 270 -54.86 -15.31 0.34
N VAL A 271 -54.57 -14.29 -0.48
CA VAL A 271 -53.20 -13.78 -0.66
C VAL A 271 -52.73 -13.16 0.67
N PRO A 272 -51.56 -13.57 1.20
CA PRO A 272 -51.06 -13.07 2.48
C PRO A 272 -50.81 -11.57 2.48
N SER A 273 -51.16 -10.91 3.58
CA SER A 273 -50.88 -9.50 3.81
C SER A 273 -49.38 -9.27 4.02
N PRO A 274 -48.78 -8.14 3.55
CA PRO A 274 -47.36 -7.84 3.76
C PRO A 274 -46.93 -7.88 5.23
N ASN A 275 -47.79 -7.52 6.18
CA ASN A 275 -47.44 -7.51 7.61
C ASN A 275 -47.34 -8.91 8.26
N GLN A 276 -47.63 -9.99 7.53
CA GLN A 276 -47.58 -11.37 8.04
C GLN A 276 -46.24 -12.06 7.72
N ASN A 277 -45.98 -13.17 8.41
CA ASN A 277 -44.93 -14.11 8.01
C ASN A 277 -45.48 -15.01 6.89
N ILE A 278 -44.89 -14.91 5.70
CA ILE A 278 -45.37 -15.54 4.48
C ILE A 278 -44.48 -16.74 4.17
N THR A 279 -45.05 -17.94 4.16
CA THR A 279 -44.34 -19.14 3.69
C THR A 279 -44.88 -19.53 2.32
N LEU A 280 -44.00 -19.63 1.32
CA LEU A 280 -44.39 -20.09 -0.01
C LEU A 280 -45.00 -21.49 0.06
N PRO A 281 -46.00 -21.81 -0.79
CA PRO A 281 -46.55 -23.16 -0.85
C PRO A 281 -45.47 -24.17 -1.27
N SER A 282 -45.45 -25.33 -0.59
CA SER A 282 -44.47 -26.38 -0.86
C SER A 282 -44.58 -26.92 -2.30
N GLY A 283 -43.45 -27.12 -2.98
CA GLY A 283 -43.42 -27.70 -4.33
C GLY A 283 -43.81 -26.72 -5.44
N LYS A 284 -44.01 -25.44 -5.13
CA LYS A 284 -44.43 -24.41 -6.10
C LYS A 284 -43.28 -23.50 -6.49
N ARG A 285 -43.31 -23.03 -7.74
CA ARG A 285 -42.42 -22.01 -8.31
C ARG A 285 -43.21 -20.72 -8.46
N VAL A 286 -43.06 -19.83 -7.50
CA VAL A 286 -43.88 -18.62 -7.34
C VAL A 286 -43.21 -17.45 -8.04
N LEU A 287 -43.93 -16.81 -8.96
CA LEU A 287 -43.49 -15.65 -9.74
C LEU A 287 -43.90 -14.33 -9.06
N ILE A 288 -42.92 -13.43 -8.88
CA ILE A 288 -43.10 -12.02 -8.54
C ILE A 288 -43.10 -11.18 -9.83
N SER A 289 -44.13 -10.36 -10.00
CA SER A 289 -44.20 -9.29 -10.99
C SER A 289 -44.61 -7.97 -10.32
N PRO A 290 -44.50 -6.81 -10.99
CA PRO A 290 -44.79 -5.52 -10.39
C PRO A 290 -46.22 -5.41 -9.83
N PHE A 291 -47.17 -6.09 -10.47
CA PHE A 291 -48.59 -6.12 -10.07
C PHE A 291 -48.92 -7.25 -9.10
N SER A 292 -48.01 -8.18 -8.84
CA SER A 292 -48.27 -9.30 -7.93
C SER A 292 -47.97 -8.98 -6.47
N ILE A 293 -47.24 -7.89 -6.20
CA ILE A 293 -46.87 -7.44 -4.85
C ILE A 293 -47.13 -5.95 -4.66
N SER A 294 -47.25 -5.53 -3.40
CA SER A 294 -47.22 -4.12 -3.04
C SER A 294 -45.80 -3.57 -3.22
N GLN A 295 -45.68 -2.45 -3.93
CA GLN A 295 -44.39 -1.78 -4.21
C GLN A 295 -43.97 -0.86 -3.06
N THR A 296 -44.88 -0.55 -2.14
CA THR A 296 -44.70 0.45 -1.08
C THR A 296 -44.81 -0.14 0.34
N GLU A 297 -45.60 -1.20 0.53
CA GLU A 297 -45.74 -1.83 1.84
C GLU A 297 -44.54 -2.71 2.19
N ILE A 298 -44.25 -2.82 3.49
CA ILE A 298 -43.13 -3.58 4.00
C ILE A 298 -43.56 -5.01 4.31
N TYR A 299 -43.03 -5.96 3.55
CA TYR A 299 -43.19 -7.39 3.80
C TYR A 299 -42.41 -7.81 5.06
N ASN A 300 -43.10 -8.40 6.03
CA ASN A 300 -42.51 -8.69 7.35
C ASN A 300 -41.48 -9.82 7.26
N ARG A 301 -41.84 -10.99 6.70
CA ARG A 301 -40.91 -12.09 6.48
C ARG A 301 -41.40 -13.01 5.39
N ILE A 302 -40.52 -13.41 4.47
CA ILE A 302 -40.80 -14.36 3.39
C ILE A 302 -39.95 -15.62 3.60
N VAL A 303 -40.57 -16.80 3.59
CA VAL A 303 -39.90 -18.10 3.71
C VAL A 303 -40.09 -18.88 2.41
N VAL A 304 -39.00 -19.31 1.79
CA VAL A 304 -38.98 -20.20 0.61
C VAL A 304 -38.61 -21.61 1.06
N PRO A 305 -39.55 -22.56 1.18
CA PRO A 305 -39.27 -23.93 1.61
C PRO A 305 -38.36 -24.70 0.65
N VAL A 306 -37.74 -25.79 1.12
CA VAL A 306 -36.75 -26.63 0.39
C VAL A 306 -37.17 -26.99 -1.04
N ASN A 307 -38.46 -27.30 -1.26
CA ASN A 307 -38.98 -27.74 -2.56
C ASN A 307 -39.66 -26.62 -3.35
N SER A 308 -39.48 -25.36 -2.96
CA SER A 308 -40.14 -24.21 -3.59
C SER A 308 -39.12 -23.24 -4.18
N GLU A 309 -39.56 -22.46 -5.15
CA GLU A 309 -38.74 -21.42 -5.77
C GLU A 309 -39.49 -20.08 -5.76
N LEU A 310 -38.79 -19.01 -5.38
CA LEU A 310 -39.26 -17.63 -5.55
C LEU A 310 -38.52 -17.02 -6.74
N ILE A 311 -39.25 -16.67 -7.79
CA ILE A 311 -38.70 -16.21 -9.07
C ILE A 311 -39.21 -14.79 -9.34
N PHE A 312 -38.33 -13.87 -9.71
CA PHE A 312 -38.72 -12.53 -10.14
C PHE A 312 -38.83 -12.47 -11.66
N ALA A 313 -39.81 -11.72 -12.17
CA ALA A 313 -39.86 -11.31 -13.57
C ALA A 313 -38.76 -10.28 -13.87
N ASP A 314 -38.26 -10.26 -15.11
CA ASP A 314 -37.40 -9.17 -15.60
C ASP A 314 -38.27 -7.95 -15.93
N GLN A 315 -38.74 -7.26 -14.89
CA GLN A 315 -39.55 -6.04 -14.94
C GLN A 315 -39.16 -5.09 -13.80
N ASP A 316 -39.52 -3.82 -13.91
CA ASP A 316 -39.22 -2.84 -12.87
C ASP A 316 -40.00 -3.15 -11.58
N ILE A 317 -39.28 -3.54 -10.53
CA ILE A 317 -39.87 -4.04 -9.28
C ILE A 317 -39.14 -3.40 -8.09
N THR A 318 -39.88 -2.77 -7.20
CA THR A 318 -39.44 -2.38 -5.86
C THR A 318 -40.11 -3.28 -4.82
N MET A 319 -39.31 -3.98 -4.02
CA MET A 319 -39.79 -4.78 -2.89
C MET A 319 -39.24 -4.19 -1.59
N ASN A 320 -40.13 -3.79 -0.69
CA ASN A 320 -39.78 -3.42 0.67
C ASN A 320 -39.99 -4.64 1.57
N VAL A 321 -38.92 -5.13 2.20
CA VAL A 321 -38.98 -6.37 3.01
C VAL A 321 -38.12 -6.23 4.25
N LYS A 322 -38.45 -6.91 5.34
CA LYS A 322 -37.51 -7.05 6.47
C LYS A 322 -36.63 -8.28 6.26
N ASP A 323 -37.25 -9.46 6.17
CA ASP A 323 -36.54 -10.73 6.21
C ASP A 323 -36.93 -11.68 5.07
N ILE A 324 -35.95 -12.34 4.47
CA ILE A 324 -36.15 -13.46 3.53
C ILE A 324 -35.33 -14.66 3.98
N TYR A 325 -36.00 -15.80 4.21
CA TYR A 325 -35.34 -17.07 4.54
C TYR A 325 -35.51 -18.08 3.41
N VAL A 326 -34.40 -18.49 2.81
CA VAL A 326 -34.34 -19.34 1.62
C VAL A 326 -33.83 -20.73 2.00
N GLN A 327 -34.74 -21.70 2.04
CA GLN A 327 -34.42 -23.12 2.16
C GLN A 327 -34.45 -23.83 0.80
N GLY A 328 -35.29 -23.35 -0.12
CA GLY A 328 -35.35 -23.77 -1.52
C GLY A 328 -34.51 -22.86 -2.41
N LYS A 329 -35.13 -22.21 -3.41
CA LYS A 329 -34.42 -21.33 -4.34
C LYS A 329 -34.97 -19.91 -4.41
N PHE A 330 -34.09 -18.92 -4.39
CA PHE A 330 -34.41 -17.52 -4.69
C PHE A 330 -33.72 -17.11 -5.99
N ILE A 331 -34.50 -16.73 -7.00
CA ILE A 331 -34.02 -16.56 -8.38
C ILE A 331 -34.42 -15.20 -8.94
N ILE A 332 -33.42 -14.38 -9.24
CA ILE A 332 -33.51 -13.20 -10.10
C ILE A 332 -32.50 -13.43 -11.23
N GLY A 333 -32.91 -14.21 -12.23
CA GLY A 333 -32.04 -14.63 -13.33
C GLY A 333 -31.08 -15.78 -13.00
N THR A 334 -30.39 -16.26 -14.03
CA THR A 334 -29.38 -17.33 -13.97
C THR A 334 -28.13 -16.91 -14.72
N LYS A 335 -27.03 -17.66 -14.61
CA LYS A 335 -25.81 -17.38 -15.38
C LYS A 335 -26.02 -17.23 -16.90
N LEU A 336 -27.07 -17.87 -17.44
CA LEU A 336 -27.45 -17.79 -18.86
C LEU A 336 -28.58 -16.77 -19.12
N CYS A 337 -29.18 -16.17 -18.09
CA CYS A 337 -30.20 -15.15 -18.25
C CYS A 337 -30.01 -14.07 -17.19
N ARG A 338 -29.23 -13.05 -17.55
CA ARG A 338 -29.06 -11.80 -16.79
C ARG A 338 -30.21 -10.83 -17.10
N TYR A 339 -30.81 -10.28 -16.06
CA TYR A 339 -31.96 -9.37 -16.16
C TYR A 339 -31.52 -7.93 -16.47
N ASN A 340 -32.33 -7.22 -17.25
CA ASN A 340 -32.03 -5.85 -17.68
C ASN A 340 -32.86 -4.77 -16.96
N SER A 341 -33.99 -5.15 -16.37
CA SER A 341 -34.91 -4.23 -15.69
C SER A 341 -34.42 -3.78 -14.33
N TYR A 342 -35.01 -2.70 -13.81
CA TYR A 342 -34.64 -2.13 -12.53
C TYR A 342 -35.34 -2.85 -11.36
N ILE A 343 -34.61 -3.71 -10.65
CA ILE A 343 -35.14 -4.46 -9.49
C ILE A 343 -34.47 -3.93 -8.22
N ASN A 344 -35.25 -3.34 -7.33
CA ASN A 344 -34.80 -2.72 -6.10
C ASN A 344 -35.39 -3.43 -4.87
N ILE A 345 -34.53 -4.11 -4.11
CA ILE A 345 -34.91 -4.73 -2.82
C ILE A 345 -34.42 -3.84 -1.70
N ILE A 346 -35.36 -3.31 -0.92
CA ILE A 346 -35.10 -2.40 0.21
C ILE A 346 -35.34 -3.16 1.51
N PHE A 347 -34.27 -3.38 2.27
CA PHE A 347 -34.30 -4.02 3.59
C PHE A 347 -34.68 -3.01 4.67
N ASN A 348 -35.81 -3.25 5.31
CA ASN A 348 -36.39 -2.40 6.34
C ASN A 348 -36.29 -3.06 7.72
N GLY A 349 -36.15 -2.27 8.78
CA GLY A 349 -36.16 -2.78 10.15
C GLY A 349 -35.31 -1.97 11.10
N ALA A 350 -35.73 -1.93 12.36
CA ALA A 350 -34.98 -1.30 13.44
C ALA A 350 -33.75 -2.14 13.82
N LYS A 351 -32.72 -1.48 14.36
CA LYS A 351 -31.52 -2.13 14.88
C LYS A 351 -31.88 -3.12 15.98
N THR A 352 -31.48 -4.38 15.83
CA THR A 352 -31.71 -5.45 16.80
C THR A 352 -30.61 -6.50 16.71
N LEU A 353 -30.33 -7.18 17.83
CA LEU A 353 -29.46 -8.37 17.87
C LEU A 353 -30.27 -9.68 17.85
N ASN A 354 -31.60 -9.60 17.91
CA ASN A 354 -32.46 -10.77 17.83
C ASN A 354 -32.47 -11.32 16.40
N ASP A 355 -32.44 -12.64 16.29
CA ASP A 355 -32.63 -13.33 15.03
C ASP A 355 -34.11 -13.35 14.64
N THR A 356 -34.47 -12.65 13.56
CA THR A 356 -35.84 -12.61 13.01
C THR A 356 -35.98 -13.37 11.71
N ILE A 357 -34.89 -13.56 10.96
CA ILE A 357 -34.88 -14.35 9.72
C ILE A 357 -34.98 -15.85 10.03
N ALA A 358 -34.05 -16.35 10.84
CA ALA A 358 -33.94 -17.73 11.34
C ALA A 358 -32.84 -17.77 12.43
N PRO A 359 -32.81 -18.79 13.31
CA PRO A 359 -31.76 -18.89 14.35
C PRO A 359 -30.34 -18.75 13.77
N PHE A 360 -29.52 -17.90 14.39
CA PHE A 360 -28.15 -17.52 13.99
C PHE A 360 -28.03 -16.69 12.70
N PHE A 361 -29.12 -16.46 11.97
CA PHE A 361 -29.10 -15.74 10.69
C PHE A 361 -29.36 -14.23 10.79
N GLY A 362 -29.76 -13.71 11.94
CA GLY A 362 -29.94 -12.28 12.16
C GLY A 362 -31.29 -11.74 11.73
N SER A 363 -31.28 -10.46 11.37
CA SER A 363 -32.46 -9.68 11.00
C SER A 363 -32.10 -8.72 9.88
N LYS A 364 -33.12 -8.24 9.16
CA LYS A 364 -33.01 -7.25 8.09
C LYS A 364 -32.09 -7.76 6.97
N GLY A 365 -32.52 -8.79 6.26
CA GLY A 365 -31.67 -9.39 5.24
C GLY A 365 -32.21 -10.66 4.60
N ILE A 366 -31.32 -11.31 3.84
CA ILE A 366 -31.55 -12.62 3.22
C ILE A 366 -30.65 -13.65 3.89
N ALA A 367 -31.25 -14.77 4.30
CA ALA A 367 -30.52 -15.94 4.77
C ALA A 367 -30.78 -17.13 3.85
N VAL A 368 -29.74 -17.82 3.44
CA VAL A 368 -29.83 -19.06 2.66
C VAL A 368 -29.36 -20.21 3.54
N ALA A 369 -30.28 -21.15 3.81
CA ALA A 369 -30.01 -22.33 4.61
C ALA A 369 -29.00 -23.26 3.90
N ALA A 370 -28.40 -24.18 4.66
CA ALA A 370 -27.66 -25.29 4.07
C ALA A 370 -28.56 -26.07 3.10
N GLY A 371 -28.08 -26.29 1.87
CA GLY A 371 -28.85 -26.92 0.79
C GLY A 371 -29.78 -25.97 0.01
N GLY A 372 -29.97 -24.73 0.48
CA GLY A 372 -30.65 -23.68 -0.28
C GLY A 372 -29.76 -23.10 -1.39
N PHE A 373 -30.39 -22.36 -2.32
CA PHE A 373 -29.69 -21.72 -3.43
C PHE A 373 -30.24 -20.31 -3.70
N ILE A 374 -29.34 -19.36 -3.94
CA ILE A 374 -29.69 -18.03 -4.42
C ILE A 374 -28.92 -17.69 -5.70
N SER A 375 -29.63 -17.17 -6.70
CA SER A 375 -29.05 -16.64 -7.93
C SER A 375 -29.64 -15.27 -8.23
N VAL A 376 -28.79 -14.24 -8.28
CA VAL A 376 -29.17 -12.87 -8.65
C VAL A 376 -28.23 -12.38 -9.75
N GLN A 377 -28.76 -12.13 -10.93
CA GLN A 377 -28.01 -12.00 -12.18
C GLN A 377 -28.55 -10.79 -12.94
N GLY A 378 -27.88 -9.65 -12.79
CA GLY A 378 -28.19 -8.40 -13.47
C GLY A 378 -27.33 -8.19 -14.71
N LYS A 379 -27.74 -7.20 -15.51
CA LYS A 379 -27.02 -6.74 -16.71
C LYS A 379 -25.52 -6.65 -16.47
N GLN A 380 -24.75 -7.25 -17.37
CA GLN A 380 -23.29 -7.19 -17.33
C GLN A 380 -22.81 -5.83 -17.85
N TYR A 381 -22.26 -5.02 -16.94
CA TYR A 381 -21.48 -3.86 -17.32
C TYR A 381 -20.00 -4.23 -17.37
N HIS A 382 -19.35 -3.90 -18.48
CA HIS A 382 -17.99 -4.31 -18.78
C HIS A 382 -17.23 -3.17 -19.46
N ASN A 383 -16.01 -2.83 -19.03
CA ASN A 383 -15.40 -3.25 -17.75
C ASN A 383 -16.14 -2.64 -16.54
N THR A 384 -16.09 -3.26 -15.36
CA THR A 384 -16.69 -2.67 -14.15
C THR A 384 -15.87 -1.54 -13.56
N TRP A 385 -14.58 -1.50 -13.86
CA TRP A 385 -13.67 -0.39 -13.58
C TRP A 385 -12.54 -0.37 -14.61
N THR A 386 -11.88 0.76 -14.73
CA THR A 386 -10.78 1.02 -15.66
C THR A 386 -9.88 2.09 -15.04
N LYS A 387 -8.92 2.62 -15.79
CA LYS A 387 -8.01 3.69 -15.37
C LYS A 387 -8.10 4.87 -16.30
N LEU A 388 -7.74 6.05 -15.80
CA LEU A 388 -7.57 7.23 -16.64
C LEU A 388 -6.52 6.98 -17.73
N SER A 389 -6.79 7.48 -18.93
CA SER A 389 -5.82 7.52 -20.03
C SER A 389 -5.08 8.87 -20.12
N SER A 390 -5.49 9.85 -19.31
CA SER A 390 -4.84 11.15 -19.17
C SER A 390 -5.26 11.82 -17.87
N THR A 391 -4.37 12.62 -17.26
CA THR A 391 -4.68 13.47 -16.11
C THR A 391 -5.91 14.36 -16.35
N ALA A 392 -6.80 14.41 -15.36
CA ALA A 392 -7.94 15.33 -15.31
C ALA A 392 -7.73 16.38 -14.21
N TRP A 393 -7.94 17.64 -14.55
CA TRP A 393 -7.71 18.78 -13.65
C TRP A 393 -8.99 19.22 -12.97
N SER A 394 -8.87 19.83 -11.79
CA SER A 394 -9.99 20.51 -11.13
C SER A 394 -10.73 21.45 -12.10
N GLY A 395 -12.06 21.32 -12.16
CA GLY A 395 -12.92 22.02 -13.11
C GLY A 395 -13.19 21.26 -14.41
N ASP A 396 -12.52 20.14 -14.68
CA ASP A 396 -12.84 19.30 -15.84
C ASP A 396 -14.14 18.52 -15.62
N ARG A 397 -15.00 18.47 -16.64
CA ARG A 397 -16.15 17.55 -16.68
C ARG A 397 -15.92 16.34 -17.56
N VAL A 398 -14.85 16.34 -18.36
CA VAL A 398 -14.59 15.29 -19.34
C VAL A 398 -13.32 14.56 -18.95
N ILE A 399 -13.43 13.24 -18.84
CA ILE A 399 -12.31 12.33 -18.63
C ILE A 399 -12.16 11.39 -19.82
N TYR A 400 -10.96 10.81 -19.92
CA TYR A 400 -10.64 9.78 -20.89
C TYR A 400 -10.13 8.56 -20.14
N ILE A 401 -10.60 7.38 -20.53
CA ILE A 401 -10.30 6.10 -19.87
C ILE A 401 -9.59 5.13 -20.83
N GLN A 402 -8.91 4.12 -20.29
CA GLN A 402 -8.10 3.21 -21.10
C GLN A 402 -8.90 2.09 -21.78
N ASP A 403 -9.96 1.60 -21.15
CA ASP A 403 -10.73 0.46 -21.65
C ASP A 403 -12.07 0.89 -22.26
N ASN A 404 -12.58 0.07 -23.18
CA ASN A 404 -13.94 0.26 -23.68
C ASN A 404 -14.94 -0.09 -22.58
N VAL A 405 -16.03 0.66 -22.51
CA VAL A 405 -17.10 0.42 -21.55
C VAL A 405 -18.46 0.45 -22.21
N ASN A 406 -19.42 -0.30 -21.66
CA ASN A 406 -20.83 -0.26 -22.03
C ASN A 406 -21.69 0.48 -20.97
N TRP A 407 -21.09 1.44 -20.26
CA TRP A 407 -21.78 2.25 -19.26
C TRP A 407 -22.81 3.19 -19.91
N GLU A 408 -23.76 3.65 -19.12
CA GLU A 408 -24.93 4.39 -19.59
C GLU A 408 -25.02 5.78 -18.93
N VAL A 409 -25.64 6.72 -19.65
CA VAL A 409 -25.95 8.06 -19.11
C VAL A 409 -26.84 7.92 -17.86
N GLY A 410 -26.57 8.75 -16.85
CA GLY A 410 -27.25 8.76 -15.55
C GLY A 410 -26.63 7.82 -14.51
N GLN A 411 -25.71 6.94 -14.89
CA GLN A 411 -25.02 6.08 -13.93
C GLN A 411 -23.97 6.84 -13.12
N GLN A 412 -23.72 6.36 -11.90
CA GLN A 412 -22.70 6.88 -11.01
C GLN A 412 -21.37 6.12 -11.17
N VAL A 413 -20.27 6.87 -11.23
CA VAL A 413 -18.90 6.35 -11.27
C VAL A 413 -18.07 6.95 -10.15
N LEU A 414 -17.19 6.15 -9.58
CA LEU A 414 -16.14 6.57 -8.66
C LEU A 414 -14.91 7.00 -9.45
N LEU A 415 -14.28 8.10 -9.02
CA LEU A 415 -12.90 8.49 -9.36
C LEU A 415 -12.06 8.38 -8.09
N THR A 416 -11.08 7.48 -8.06
CA THR A 416 -10.22 7.31 -6.88
C THR A 416 -9.33 8.53 -6.65
N THR A 417 -8.79 8.65 -5.44
CA THR A 417 -7.88 9.72 -5.04
C THR A 417 -6.55 9.68 -5.81
N SER A 418 -5.77 10.76 -5.71
CA SER A 418 -4.39 10.88 -6.21
C SER A 418 -3.41 11.33 -5.13
N ILE A 419 -3.81 11.29 -3.86
CA ILE A 419 -2.97 11.66 -2.71
C ILE A 419 -2.54 10.44 -1.90
N TYR A 420 -1.50 10.62 -1.09
CA TYR A 420 -0.99 9.60 -0.18
C TYR A 420 -1.94 9.28 1.00
N LYS A 421 -2.55 10.29 1.64
CA LYS A 421 -3.30 10.14 2.89
C LYS A 421 -4.81 10.22 2.71
N ASP A 422 -5.39 9.22 2.05
CA ASP A 422 -6.79 9.22 1.60
C ASP A 422 -7.84 9.42 2.72
N GLU A 423 -7.68 8.78 3.87
CA GLU A 423 -8.60 8.91 5.01
C GLU A 423 -8.57 10.33 5.62
N LEU A 424 -7.39 10.96 5.64
CA LEU A 424 -7.21 12.26 6.29
C LEU A 424 -7.67 13.42 5.42
N ASP A 425 -7.53 13.30 4.10
CA ASP A 425 -8.03 14.27 3.12
C ASP A 425 -8.69 13.55 1.95
N ASN A 426 -9.94 13.13 2.15
CA ASN A 426 -10.66 12.36 1.13
C ASN A 426 -10.87 13.19 -0.15
N GLN A 427 -10.17 12.77 -1.22
CA GLN A 427 -10.31 13.33 -2.55
C GLN A 427 -10.94 12.36 -3.55
N ASN A 428 -11.54 11.26 -3.10
CA ASN A 428 -12.38 10.41 -3.95
C ASN A 428 -13.65 11.18 -4.37
N GLU A 429 -14.15 10.93 -5.59
CA GLU A 429 -15.36 11.61 -6.11
C GLU A 429 -16.32 10.62 -6.75
N VAL A 430 -17.61 10.76 -6.45
CA VAL A 430 -18.68 10.03 -7.16
C VAL A 430 -19.35 10.99 -8.12
N MET A 431 -19.23 10.70 -9.41
CA MET A 431 -19.73 11.55 -10.50
C MET A 431 -20.87 10.86 -11.26
N THR A 432 -21.79 11.65 -11.81
CA THR A 432 -22.90 11.14 -12.64
C THR A 432 -22.58 11.34 -14.12
N ILE A 433 -22.69 10.29 -14.93
CA ILE A 433 -22.45 10.35 -16.37
C ILE A 433 -23.54 11.19 -17.04
N LYS A 434 -23.14 12.24 -17.74
CA LYS A 434 -23.99 13.06 -18.60
C LYS A 434 -23.94 12.61 -20.07
N ALA A 435 -22.75 12.30 -20.56
CA ALA A 435 -22.53 11.81 -21.91
C ALA A 435 -21.38 10.80 -21.92
N ILE A 436 -21.45 9.83 -22.81
CA ILE A 436 -20.43 8.80 -22.97
C ILE A 436 -20.33 8.38 -24.43
N ASP A 437 -19.10 8.26 -24.92
CA ASP A 437 -18.78 7.77 -26.26
C ASP A 437 -17.45 6.98 -26.19
N GLY A 438 -17.57 5.65 -26.20
CA GLY A 438 -16.45 4.73 -26.02
C GLY A 438 -15.64 5.02 -24.76
N LYS A 439 -14.45 5.61 -24.94
CA LYS A 439 -13.47 5.89 -23.88
C LYS A 439 -13.52 7.33 -23.35
N LYS A 440 -14.51 8.12 -23.77
CA LYS A 440 -14.70 9.51 -23.36
C LYS A 440 -15.97 9.63 -22.53
N ILE A 441 -15.88 10.22 -21.35
CA ILE A 441 -17.00 10.37 -20.42
C ILE A 441 -17.11 11.84 -20.02
N GLU A 442 -18.30 12.42 -20.09
CA GLU A 442 -18.65 13.71 -19.53
C GLU A 442 -19.54 13.56 -18.31
N PHE A 443 -19.31 14.35 -17.26
CA PHE A 443 -20.09 14.38 -16.04
C PHE A 443 -21.10 15.54 -15.98
N THR A 444 -22.12 15.38 -15.13
CA THR A 444 -23.12 16.42 -14.82
C THR A 444 -22.49 17.65 -14.18
N ASP A 445 -21.47 17.43 -13.36
CA ASP A 445 -20.76 18.44 -12.58
C ASP A 445 -19.25 18.36 -12.86
N PRO A 446 -18.51 19.47 -12.74
CA PRO A 446 -17.05 19.47 -12.84
C PRO A 446 -16.43 18.69 -11.69
N ILE A 447 -15.36 17.95 -11.97
CA ILE A 447 -14.55 17.31 -10.93
C ILE A 447 -13.90 18.38 -10.08
N LYS A 448 -13.95 18.20 -8.76
CA LYS A 448 -13.36 19.13 -7.81
C LYS A 448 -11.87 18.88 -7.65
N TRP A 449 -11.45 17.63 -7.66
CA TRP A 449 -10.08 17.24 -7.33
C TRP A 449 -9.28 16.84 -8.57
N TYR A 450 -7.98 17.05 -8.49
CA TYR A 450 -7.04 16.60 -9.50
C TYR A 450 -6.94 15.08 -9.50
N LYS A 451 -7.01 14.47 -10.69
CA LYS A 451 -6.90 13.03 -10.89
C LYS A 451 -5.72 12.74 -11.81
N TYR A 452 -4.70 12.09 -11.29
CA TYR A 452 -3.49 11.78 -12.03
C TYR A 452 -3.73 10.62 -13.00
N GLY A 453 -3.20 10.74 -14.22
CA GLY A 453 -3.30 9.71 -15.24
C GLY A 453 -2.12 9.80 -16.20
N SER A 454 -0.96 9.29 -15.79
CA SER A 454 0.26 9.21 -16.61
C SER A 454 0.75 7.76 -16.68
N GLN A 455 1.79 7.49 -17.47
CA GLN A 455 2.26 6.12 -17.71
C GLN A 455 2.76 5.42 -16.43
N GLU A 456 3.27 6.18 -15.45
CA GLU A 456 3.74 5.67 -14.16
C GLU A 456 2.61 4.99 -13.37
N TYR A 457 1.51 5.71 -13.17
CA TYR A 457 0.28 5.24 -12.53
C TYR A 457 -0.89 6.19 -12.83
N GLN A 458 -2.10 5.71 -12.57
CA GLN A 458 -3.34 6.39 -12.92
C GLN A 458 -4.40 6.13 -11.85
N SER A 459 -5.24 7.11 -11.57
CA SER A 459 -6.47 6.87 -10.79
C SER A 459 -7.42 5.95 -11.53
N GLU A 460 -8.05 5.06 -10.76
CA GLU A 460 -9.12 4.18 -11.19
C GLU A 460 -10.44 4.95 -11.36
N VAL A 461 -11.22 4.49 -12.34
CA VAL A 461 -12.57 4.95 -12.64
C VAL A 461 -13.48 3.73 -12.59
N ALA A 462 -14.46 3.72 -11.69
CA ALA A 462 -15.24 2.51 -11.40
C ALA A 462 -16.74 2.75 -11.44
N LEU A 463 -17.49 1.90 -12.14
CA LEU A 463 -18.94 1.99 -12.21
C LEU A 463 -19.57 1.49 -10.91
N LEU A 464 -20.37 2.34 -10.26
CA LEU A 464 -21.10 2.01 -9.03
C LEU A 464 -22.53 1.55 -9.30
N SER A 465 -23.22 2.14 -10.28
CA SER A 465 -24.62 1.82 -10.56
C SER A 465 -24.82 0.42 -11.18
N ARG A 466 -25.87 -0.28 -10.78
CA ARG A 466 -26.37 -1.52 -11.43
C ARG A 466 -27.89 -1.47 -11.60
N ARG A 467 -28.45 -2.42 -12.35
CA ARG A 467 -29.91 -2.52 -12.58
C ARG A 467 -30.63 -3.25 -11.43
N ILE A 468 -29.96 -4.21 -10.81
CA ILE A 468 -30.46 -4.84 -9.59
C ILE A 468 -29.77 -4.18 -8.39
N VAL A 469 -30.57 -3.65 -7.47
CA VAL A 469 -30.12 -2.90 -6.29
C VAL A 469 -30.65 -3.57 -5.04
N PHE A 470 -29.75 -3.95 -4.14
CA PHE A 470 -30.06 -4.39 -2.78
C PHE A 470 -29.62 -3.28 -1.84
N SER A 471 -30.54 -2.75 -1.03
CA SER A 471 -30.22 -1.61 -0.18
C SER A 471 -30.84 -1.67 1.22
N GLY A 472 -30.13 -1.14 2.21
CA GLY A 472 -30.75 -0.73 3.46
C GLY A 472 -31.62 0.51 3.25
N ASP A 473 -32.73 0.59 4.00
CA ASP A 473 -33.58 1.78 4.03
C ASP A 473 -32.84 3.03 4.52
N GLU A 474 -33.46 4.20 4.38
CA GLU A 474 -32.81 5.47 4.72
C GLU A 474 -32.43 5.58 6.21
N SER A 475 -33.14 4.89 7.12
CA SER A 475 -32.79 4.87 8.55
C SER A 475 -31.48 4.12 8.85
N SER A 476 -30.97 3.32 7.91
CA SER A 476 -29.69 2.62 8.09
C SER A 476 -28.51 3.57 8.27
N ALA A 477 -28.55 4.78 7.68
CA ALA A 477 -27.45 5.74 7.76
C ALA A 477 -27.21 6.25 9.17
N SER A 478 -28.27 6.59 9.90
CA SER A 478 -28.17 7.11 11.27
C SER A 478 -27.85 6.03 12.31
N THR A 479 -28.09 4.76 11.98
CA THR A 479 -27.93 3.62 12.90
C THR A 479 -26.72 2.73 12.60
N SER A 480 -26.08 2.94 11.44
CA SER A 480 -25.07 2.04 10.86
C SER A 480 -25.54 0.57 10.81
N PHE A 481 -26.84 0.38 10.53
CA PHE A 481 -27.52 -0.93 10.54
C PHE A 481 -28.25 -1.16 9.21
N GLY A 482 -27.50 -1.68 8.24
CA GLY A 482 -27.95 -2.00 6.89
C GLY A 482 -28.59 -3.38 6.74
N GLY A 483 -28.96 -3.69 5.50
CA GLY A 483 -29.32 -5.05 5.10
C GLY A 483 -28.11 -5.99 5.03
N HIS A 484 -28.31 -7.30 5.02
CA HIS A 484 -27.23 -8.27 4.80
C HIS A 484 -27.68 -9.49 3.98
N VAL A 485 -26.74 -10.21 3.38
CA VAL A 485 -26.97 -11.52 2.75
C VAL A 485 -26.00 -12.53 3.34
N LEU A 486 -26.54 -13.62 3.91
CA LEU A 486 -25.79 -14.68 4.56
C LEU A 486 -26.16 -16.05 3.96
N SER A 487 -25.21 -16.75 3.37
CA SER A 487 -25.47 -18.04 2.71
C SER A 487 -24.64 -19.18 3.27
N SER A 488 -25.31 -20.19 3.83
CA SER A 488 -24.71 -21.51 4.12
C SER A 488 -24.94 -22.54 3.01
N GLY A 489 -25.62 -22.14 1.94
CA GLY A 489 -25.76 -22.89 0.69
C GLY A 489 -24.95 -22.28 -0.45
N GLU A 490 -25.27 -22.69 -1.68
CA GLU A 490 -24.68 -22.10 -2.87
C GLU A 490 -25.26 -20.73 -3.19
N MET A 491 -24.40 -19.81 -3.61
CA MET A 491 -24.79 -18.43 -3.90
C MET A 491 -24.09 -17.90 -5.16
N GLN A 492 -24.88 -17.32 -6.06
CA GLN A 492 -24.42 -16.67 -7.28
C GLN A 492 -24.95 -15.25 -7.36
N PHE A 493 -24.04 -14.28 -7.40
CA PHE A 493 -24.37 -12.87 -7.61
C PHE A 493 -23.60 -12.34 -8.81
N ALA A 494 -24.30 -11.73 -9.76
CA ALA A 494 -23.69 -11.03 -10.87
C ALA A 494 -24.36 -9.68 -11.15
N GLY A 495 -23.59 -8.61 -11.31
CA GLY A 495 -24.14 -7.31 -11.76
C GLY A 495 -25.14 -6.68 -10.78
N VAL A 496 -24.92 -6.84 -9.47
CA VAL A 496 -25.79 -6.32 -8.40
C VAL A 496 -25.10 -5.17 -7.66
N GLN A 497 -25.84 -4.09 -7.41
CA GLN A 497 -25.40 -2.99 -6.55
C GLN A 497 -25.92 -3.20 -5.14
N LEU A 498 -25.04 -3.10 -4.15
CA LEU A 498 -25.32 -3.20 -2.73
C LEU A 498 -25.03 -1.86 -2.06
N LYS A 499 -26.07 -1.18 -1.56
CA LYS A 499 -25.96 0.17 -0.98
C LYS A 499 -26.46 0.22 0.46
N ARG A 500 -25.72 0.84 1.39
CA ARG A 500 -26.12 0.91 2.81
C ARG A 500 -26.37 -0.48 3.42
N MET A 501 -25.50 -1.43 3.06
CA MET A 501 -25.54 -2.81 3.52
C MET A 501 -24.49 -3.05 4.61
N GLY A 502 -24.56 -4.19 5.29
CA GLY A 502 -23.73 -4.52 6.45
C GLY A 502 -24.25 -3.89 7.74
N GLN A 503 -23.91 -4.46 8.89
CA GLN A 503 -24.33 -3.96 10.20
C GLN A 503 -23.09 -3.75 11.07
N LYS A 504 -22.75 -2.49 11.36
CA LYS A 504 -21.48 -2.11 12.00
C LYS A 504 -21.24 -2.89 13.28
N ASN A 505 -20.12 -3.60 13.32
CA ASN A 505 -19.65 -4.38 14.45
C ASN A 505 -20.63 -5.50 14.91
N VAL A 506 -21.51 -5.98 14.02
CA VAL A 506 -22.33 -7.18 14.23
C VAL A 506 -21.78 -8.30 13.35
N LYS A 507 -21.14 -9.30 13.97
CA LYS A 507 -20.49 -10.40 13.24
C LYS A 507 -21.48 -11.12 12.31
N ALA A 508 -20.96 -11.57 11.18
CA ALA A 508 -21.66 -12.29 10.12
C ALA A 508 -22.78 -11.52 9.39
N ARG A 509 -22.92 -10.20 9.59
CA ARG A 509 -23.95 -9.36 8.95
C ARG A 509 -23.32 -8.42 7.92
N TYR A 510 -22.96 -8.98 6.76
CA TYR A 510 -22.21 -8.30 5.69
C TYR A 510 -23.03 -8.23 4.39
N PRO A 511 -22.67 -7.36 3.43
CA PRO A 511 -23.40 -7.23 2.18
C PRO A 511 -23.58 -8.55 1.42
N LEU A 512 -22.49 -9.30 1.18
CA LEU A 512 -22.52 -10.68 0.64
C LEU A 512 -21.55 -11.57 1.42
N HIS A 513 -22.07 -12.64 2.03
CA HIS A 513 -21.31 -13.50 2.94
C HIS A 513 -21.54 -14.99 2.64
N TYR A 514 -20.50 -15.68 2.14
CA TYR A 514 -20.43 -17.15 2.15
C TYR A 514 -20.08 -17.64 3.55
N HIS A 515 -20.96 -18.41 4.17
CA HIS A 515 -20.89 -18.76 5.58
C HIS A 515 -20.94 -20.28 5.79
N LEU A 516 -19.77 -20.85 6.07
CA LEU A 516 -19.58 -22.27 6.39
C LEU A 516 -20.04 -23.21 5.27
N GLY A 517 -19.86 -22.82 4.01
CA GLY A 517 -20.26 -23.60 2.85
C GLY A 517 -19.37 -24.82 2.56
N GLY A 518 -18.22 -24.94 3.23
CA GLY A 518 -17.22 -25.98 2.90
C GLY A 518 -16.66 -25.75 1.50
N THR A 519 -16.47 -26.81 0.71
CA THR A 519 -16.06 -26.68 -0.69
C THR A 519 -17.28 -26.58 -1.59
N LEU A 520 -17.45 -25.44 -2.26
CA LEU A 520 -18.55 -25.20 -3.21
C LEU A 520 -18.07 -25.40 -4.65
N ASN A 521 -18.98 -25.71 -5.58
CA ASN A 521 -18.63 -25.94 -6.99
C ASN A 521 -19.39 -25.05 -7.97
N ASN A 522 -20.49 -24.43 -7.53
CA ASN A 522 -21.34 -23.61 -8.37
C ASN A 522 -21.67 -22.28 -7.67
N SER A 523 -20.63 -21.57 -7.20
CA SER A 523 -20.74 -20.31 -6.47
C SER A 523 -19.73 -19.27 -6.94
N PHE A 524 -20.21 -18.05 -7.18
CA PHE A 524 -19.39 -16.90 -7.56
C PHE A 524 -20.07 -15.57 -7.22
N ILE A 525 -19.25 -14.54 -7.06
CA ILE A 525 -19.68 -13.13 -7.00
C ILE A 525 -18.94 -12.38 -8.10
N SER A 526 -19.68 -11.81 -9.05
CA SER A 526 -19.09 -11.13 -10.20
C SER A 526 -19.74 -9.80 -10.56
N ASP A 527 -18.98 -8.87 -11.12
CA ASP A 527 -19.52 -7.62 -11.66
C ASP A 527 -20.34 -6.77 -10.66
N CYS A 528 -20.28 -7.06 -9.35
CA CYS A 528 -21.07 -6.39 -8.33
C CYS A 528 -20.43 -5.07 -7.89
N SER A 529 -21.22 -4.23 -7.23
CA SER A 529 -20.72 -3.03 -6.53
C SER A 529 -21.21 -2.99 -5.09
N VAL A 530 -20.36 -2.62 -4.14
CA VAL A 530 -20.72 -2.35 -2.74
C VAL A 530 -20.36 -0.90 -2.41
N THR A 531 -21.33 -0.12 -1.93
CA THR A 531 -21.12 1.30 -1.59
C THR A 531 -21.75 1.69 -0.26
N ASN A 532 -21.07 2.54 0.50
CA ASN A 532 -21.53 3.01 1.82
C ASN A 532 -21.86 1.83 2.75
N SER A 533 -20.94 0.87 2.86
CA SER A 533 -21.18 -0.30 3.71
C SER A 533 -20.77 -0.06 5.15
N TYR A 534 -21.65 -0.42 6.07
CA TYR A 534 -21.40 -0.25 7.50
C TYR A 534 -20.55 -1.37 8.11
N TYR A 535 -20.41 -2.51 7.42
CA TYR A 535 -19.47 -3.56 7.85
C TYR A 535 -19.13 -4.52 6.70
N ARG A 536 -17.88 -4.42 6.20
CA ARG A 536 -17.24 -5.28 5.18
C ARG A 536 -17.89 -5.21 3.79
N CYS A 537 -17.38 -5.97 2.83
CA CYS A 537 -17.95 -6.06 1.48
C CYS A 537 -18.35 -7.50 1.13
N TYR A 538 -17.34 -8.29 0.77
CA TYR A 538 -17.47 -9.64 0.25
C TYR A 538 -16.70 -10.55 1.19
N THR A 539 -17.43 -11.43 1.87
CA THR A 539 -16.86 -12.29 2.91
C THR A 539 -16.88 -13.75 2.50
N ILE A 540 -15.74 -14.42 2.69
CA ILE A 540 -15.58 -15.86 2.59
C ILE A 540 -15.24 -16.37 4.00
N HIS A 541 -16.15 -17.16 4.57
CA HIS A 541 -16.00 -17.73 5.91
C HIS A 541 -16.20 -19.24 5.85
N GLY A 542 -15.17 -20.02 6.20
CA GLY A 542 -15.23 -21.49 6.19
C GLY A 542 -15.64 -22.08 4.84
N THR A 543 -15.29 -21.40 3.75
CA THR A 543 -15.73 -21.71 2.40
C THR A 543 -14.54 -21.68 1.45
N ASN A 544 -14.48 -22.66 0.54
CA ASN A 544 -13.37 -22.93 -0.38
C ASN A 544 -13.88 -23.01 -1.82
N ASN A 545 -12.97 -22.79 -2.78
CA ASN A 545 -13.23 -22.95 -4.22
C ASN A 545 -14.33 -22.01 -4.77
N VAL A 546 -14.44 -20.79 -4.24
CA VAL A 546 -15.33 -19.75 -4.78
C VAL A 546 -14.56 -18.68 -5.56
N THR A 547 -15.26 -18.01 -6.48
CA THR A 547 -14.68 -16.92 -7.29
C THR A 547 -15.33 -15.59 -6.98
N LEU A 548 -14.51 -14.59 -6.63
CA LEU A 548 -14.89 -13.18 -6.54
C LEU A 548 -14.16 -12.43 -7.67
N THR A 549 -14.89 -11.96 -8.68
CA THR A 549 -14.26 -11.35 -9.87
C THR A 549 -14.93 -10.09 -10.39
N ARG A 550 -14.16 -9.10 -10.84
CA ARG A 550 -14.68 -7.86 -11.47
C ARG A 550 -15.60 -7.05 -10.56
N ASN A 551 -15.44 -7.14 -9.25
CA ASN A 551 -16.25 -6.42 -8.28
C ASN A 551 -15.63 -5.06 -7.91
N VAL A 552 -16.46 -4.13 -7.47
CA VAL A 552 -16.06 -2.79 -7.02
C VAL A 552 -16.59 -2.55 -5.62
N ALA A 553 -15.76 -2.03 -4.72
CA ALA A 553 -16.21 -1.62 -3.40
C ALA A 553 -15.65 -0.25 -3.03
N TYR A 554 -16.49 0.60 -2.43
CA TYR A 554 -16.18 1.98 -2.09
C TYR A 554 -16.89 2.44 -0.81
N ASP A 555 -16.19 3.16 0.07
CA ASP A 555 -16.73 3.71 1.34
C ASP A 555 -17.30 2.60 2.24
N VAL A 556 -16.39 1.94 2.95
CA VAL A 556 -16.65 0.68 3.66
C VAL A 556 -15.99 0.69 5.03
N TYR A 557 -16.74 0.36 6.08
CA TYR A 557 -16.15 0.13 7.40
C TYR A 557 -15.70 -1.33 7.60
N GLY A 558 -14.51 -1.51 8.19
CA GLY A 558 -13.90 -2.82 8.41
C GLY A 558 -13.32 -3.42 7.12
N HIS A 559 -12.65 -4.56 7.23
CA HIS A 559 -12.02 -5.21 6.07
C HIS A 559 -13.02 -5.55 4.95
N CYS A 560 -12.70 -5.23 3.70
CA CYS A 560 -13.65 -5.29 2.59
C CYS A 560 -13.77 -6.68 1.92
N TYR A 561 -12.74 -7.13 1.21
CA TYR A 561 -12.61 -8.51 0.70
C TYR A 561 -11.98 -9.36 1.80
N TYR A 562 -12.80 -10.11 2.52
CA TYR A 562 -12.45 -10.64 3.83
C TYR A 562 -12.49 -12.17 3.89
N LEU A 563 -11.34 -12.78 4.18
CA LEU A 563 -11.22 -14.18 4.59
C LEU A 563 -11.26 -14.27 6.12
N GLU A 564 -12.13 -15.10 6.69
CA GLU A 564 -12.47 -15.02 8.12
C GLU A 564 -11.55 -15.82 9.04
N ASP A 565 -11.51 -17.14 8.90
CA ASP A 565 -10.98 -18.01 9.96
C ASP A 565 -9.57 -18.54 9.70
N GLY A 566 -9.05 -18.40 8.47
CA GLY A 566 -7.74 -18.92 8.05
C GLY A 566 -7.80 -20.32 7.45
N VAL A 567 -8.99 -20.92 7.31
CA VAL A 567 -9.19 -22.23 6.65
C VAL A 567 -9.60 -22.10 5.18
N GLU A 568 -9.87 -20.89 4.72
CA GLU A 568 -10.35 -20.59 3.37
C GLU A 568 -9.21 -20.74 2.35
N VAL A 569 -9.34 -21.73 1.47
CA VAL A 569 -8.34 -22.09 0.46
C VAL A 569 -8.93 -22.24 -0.93
N ASP A 570 -8.07 -22.17 -1.94
CA ASP A 570 -8.40 -22.38 -3.36
C ASP A 570 -9.46 -21.41 -3.92
N ASN A 571 -9.63 -20.26 -3.27
CA ASN A 571 -10.49 -19.19 -3.77
C ASN A 571 -9.74 -18.34 -4.80
N ILE A 572 -10.50 -17.76 -5.73
CA ILE A 572 -9.96 -16.87 -6.76
C ILE A 572 -10.54 -15.47 -6.55
N LEU A 573 -9.66 -14.51 -6.25
CA LEU A 573 -9.98 -13.10 -6.19
C LEU A 573 -9.30 -12.42 -7.38
N SER A 574 -10.07 -12.01 -8.39
CA SER A 574 -9.52 -11.45 -9.63
C SER A 574 -10.20 -10.18 -10.11
N TYR A 575 -9.43 -9.22 -10.63
CA TYR A 575 -9.96 -8.01 -11.26
C TYR A 575 -10.89 -7.18 -10.37
N ASN A 576 -10.72 -7.26 -9.05
CA ASN A 576 -11.55 -6.52 -8.10
C ASN A 576 -10.90 -5.19 -7.72
N LEU A 577 -11.73 -4.18 -7.44
CA LEU A 577 -11.33 -2.90 -6.86
C LEU A 577 -11.90 -2.77 -5.44
N GLY A 578 -11.04 -2.40 -4.49
CA GLY A 578 -11.45 -1.89 -3.17
C GLY A 578 -10.91 -0.47 -2.97
N SER A 579 -11.75 0.44 -2.47
CA SER A 579 -11.37 1.83 -2.25
C SER A 579 -12.03 2.45 -1.02
N TYR A 580 -11.32 3.37 -0.35
CA TYR A 580 -11.82 4.14 0.79
C TYR A 580 -12.40 3.25 1.90
N VAL A 581 -11.53 2.43 2.49
CA VAL A 581 -11.86 1.49 3.58
C VAL A 581 -11.47 2.09 4.92
N HIS A 582 -12.41 2.09 5.86
CA HIS A 582 -12.28 2.70 7.19
C HIS A 582 -11.98 1.66 8.26
N THR A 583 -11.09 1.98 9.19
CA THR A 583 -10.89 1.18 10.40
C THR A 583 -12.13 1.22 11.29
N ILE A 584 -12.30 0.20 12.14
CA ILE A 584 -13.25 0.26 13.26
C ILE A 584 -12.49 0.65 14.51
N GLY A 585 -12.94 1.72 15.16
CA GLY A 585 -12.23 2.30 16.29
C GLY A 585 -10.97 3.06 15.84
N ALA A 586 -10.06 3.27 16.80
CA ALA A 586 -8.79 3.92 16.53
C ALA A 586 -7.93 3.05 15.59
N PRO A 587 -7.33 3.63 14.53
CA PRO A 587 -6.43 2.90 13.66
C PRO A 587 -5.18 2.48 14.43
N ALA A 588 -4.66 1.29 14.13
CA ALA A 588 -3.39 0.82 14.68
C ALA A 588 -2.24 1.75 14.24
N ALA A 589 -1.58 2.38 15.22
CA ALA A 589 -0.62 3.46 15.00
C ALA A 589 0.63 3.33 15.90
N GLY A 590 0.96 2.10 16.33
CA GLY A 590 2.03 1.85 17.29
C GLY A 590 3.41 2.38 16.88
N PRO A 591 4.31 2.63 17.85
CA PRO A 591 5.64 3.16 17.56
C PRO A 591 6.55 2.06 17.01
N SER A 592 7.19 2.32 15.87
CA SER A 592 8.17 1.41 15.26
C SER A 592 7.65 -0.03 15.08
N GLN A 593 8.54 -1.00 14.96
CA GLN A 593 8.23 -2.38 14.60
C GLN A 593 7.40 -3.12 15.66
N PHE A 594 7.27 -2.57 16.88
CA PHE A 594 6.48 -3.19 17.94
C PHE A 594 4.97 -3.10 17.68
N GLY A 595 4.49 -2.11 16.94
CA GLY A 595 3.04 -1.92 16.72
C GLY A 595 2.26 -1.78 18.04
N GLU A 596 1.00 -2.23 18.02
CA GLU A 596 0.02 -2.09 19.10
C GLU A 596 -0.79 -3.37 19.30
N ILE A 597 -1.30 -3.57 20.52
CA ILE A 597 -2.15 -4.71 20.87
C ILE A 597 -3.60 -4.25 21.04
N PHE A 598 -4.50 -4.88 20.29
CA PHE A 598 -5.94 -4.66 20.33
C PHE A 598 -6.64 -5.89 20.87
N TYR A 599 -7.60 -5.68 21.76
CA TYR A 599 -8.37 -6.73 22.40
C TYR A 599 -9.81 -6.72 21.91
N GLN A 600 -10.38 -7.92 21.77
CA GLN A 600 -11.79 -8.07 21.45
C GLN A 600 -12.64 -7.44 22.56
N ASN A 601 -13.59 -6.61 22.15
CA ASN A 601 -14.59 -6.05 23.05
C ASN A 601 -15.90 -5.77 22.28
N SER A 602 -16.88 -5.16 22.96
CA SER A 602 -18.21 -4.88 22.40
C SER A 602 -18.21 -3.83 21.27
N GLU A 603 -17.16 -3.03 21.14
CA GLU A 603 -17.01 -1.98 20.11
C GLU A 603 -16.04 -2.38 18.99
N LEU A 604 -15.19 -3.38 19.25
CA LEU A 604 -14.23 -3.95 18.32
C LEU A 604 -14.28 -5.49 18.41
N THR A 605 -15.31 -6.07 17.81
CA THR A 605 -15.58 -7.52 17.93
C THR A 605 -14.59 -8.38 17.16
N GLN A 606 -13.91 -7.80 16.17
CA GLN A 606 -12.74 -8.33 15.49
C GLN A 606 -11.59 -7.33 15.64
N PRO A 607 -10.63 -7.56 16.56
CA PRO A 607 -9.52 -6.63 16.85
C PRO A 607 -8.70 -6.18 15.64
N ALA A 608 -8.58 -7.04 14.63
CA ALA A 608 -7.87 -6.72 13.40
C ALA A 608 -8.54 -5.60 12.57
N ASP A 609 -9.82 -5.29 12.78
CA ASP A 609 -10.51 -4.17 12.10
C ASP A 609 -9.91 -2.79 12.48
N SER A 610 -9.07 -2.70 13.52
CA SER A 610 -8.19 -1.54 13.79
C SER A 610 -7.14 -1.31 12.69
N SER A 611 -6.92 -2.31 11.84
CA SER A 611 -6.03 -2.32 10.68
C SER A 611 -6.78 -2.66 9.39
N ALA A 612 -8.03 -2.20 9.27
CA ALA A 612 -8.92 -2.50 8.14
C ALA A 612 -8.26 -2.26 6.78
N ALA A 613 -8.42 -3.23 5.88
CA ALA A 613 -7.76 -3.27 4.58
C ALA A 613 -8.74 -3.56 3.46
N CYS A 614 -8.40 -3.17 2.22
CA CYS A 614 -9.19 -3.54 1.05
C CYS A 614 -9.26 -5.07 0.91
N PHE A 615 -8.11 -5.75 0.99
CA PHE A 615 -8.02 -7.20 0.97
C PHE A 615 -7.43 -7.72 2.28
N TYR A 616 -8.18 -8.54 3.01
CA TYR A 616 -7.76 -9.15 4.26
C TYR A 616 -7.63 -10.66 4.11
N ILE A 617 -6.39 -11.14 4.23
CA ILE A 617 -5.97 -12.46 3.76
C ILE A 617 -5.41 -13.26 4.94
N THR A 618 -6.29 -13.97 5.64
CA THR A 618 -5.94 -14.83 6.78
C THR A 618 -5.25 -16.14 6.38
N ASN A 619 -5.41 -16.56 5.11
CA ASN A 619 -4.69 -17.68 4.51
C ASN A 619 -4.26 -17.33 3.08
N ALA A 620 -2.96 -17.42 2.80
CA ALA A 620 -2.39 -17.04 1.51
C ALA A 620 -2.56 -18.09 0.41
N TRP A 621 -3.06 -19.29 0.71
CA TRP A 621 -3.29 -20.35 -0.28
C TRP A 621 -4.54 -20.11 -1.15
N ASN A 622 -4.57 -18.94 -1.79
CA ASN A 622 -5.62 -18.41 -2.66
C ASN A 622 -4.96 -17.65 -3.83
N SER A 623 -5.69 -17.47 -4.93
CA SER A 623 -5.20 -16.77 -6.12
C SER A 623 -5.63 -15.30 -6.13
N PHE A 624 -4.68 -14.39 -6.28
CA PHE A 624 -4.90 -12.94 -6.35
C PHE A 624 -4.38 -12.38 -7.69
N ILE A 625 -5.30 -12.01 -8.58
CA ILE A 625 -4.97 -11.70 -9.99
C ILE A 625 -5.56 -10.35 -10.41
N GLY A 626 -4.74 -9.38 -10.77
CA GLY A 626 -5.19 -8.12 -11.38
C GLY A 626 -6.11 -7.27 -10.50
N ASN A 627 -6.04 -7.40 -9.18
CA ASN A 627 -6.84 -6.59 -8.25
C ASN A 627 -6.18 -5.22 -8.01
N ALA A 628 -6.99 -4.23 -7.62
CA ALA A 628 -6.53 -2.89 -7.26
C ALA A 628 -7.07 -2.46 -5.88
N ALA A 629 -6.23 -1.79 -5.10
CA ALA A 629 -6.59 -1.23 -3.79
C ALA A 629 -6.20 0.25 -3.69
N SER A 630 -7.15 1.11 -3.33
CA SER A 630 -6.97 2.56 -3.13
C SER A 630 -7.43 2.98 -1.74
N GLY A 631 -6.52 3.13 -0.78
CA GLY A 631 -6.88 3.47 0.60
C GLY A 631 -6.92 2.28 1.55
N GLY A 632 -7.46 2.50 2.75
CA GLY A 632 -7.38 1.56 3.87
C GLY A 632 -6.15 1.77 4.75
N TRP A 633 -6.13 1.11 5.90
CA TRP A 633 -4.92 1.02 6.72
C TRP A 633 -3.79 0.37 5.91
N ALA A 634 -4.12 -0.69 5.18
CA ALA A 634 -3.34 -1.27 4.08
C ALA A 634 -4.26 -1.57 2.87
N GLY A 635 -3.67 -1.65 1.68
CA GLY A 635 -4.37 -2.20 0.52
C GLY A 635 -4.58 -3.72 0.67
N TYR A 636 -3.52 -4.43 1.05
CA TYR A 636 -3.51 -5.87 1.32
C TYR A 636 -2.92 -6.12 2.70
N ALA A 637 -3.67 -6.76 3.58
CA ALA A 637 -3.22 -7.15 4.91
C ALA A 637 -3.21 -8.67 5.04
N PHE A 638 -2.07 -9.23 5.42
CA PHE A 638 -1.93 -10.63 5.74
C PHE A 638 -1.54 -10.76 7.22
N PRO A 639 -2.50 -10.88 8.16
CA PRO A 639 -2.19 -11.18 9.55
C PRO A 639 -1.57 -12.57 9.70
N ASN A 640 -0.65 -12.79 10.65
CA ASN A 640 -0.26 -14.14 11.00
C ASN A 640 -1.33 -14.81 11.87
N LEU A 641 -1.74 -16.00 11.45
CA LEU A 641 -2.57 -16.91 12.23
C LEU A 641 -1.73 -18.18 12.50
N PRO A 642 -1.20 -18.37 13.71
CA PRO A 642 -0.53 -19.63 14.10
C PRO A 642 -1.53 -20.78 14.27
N LYS A 643 -2.83 -20.47 14.33
CA LYS A 643 -3.95 -21.41 14.36
C LYS A 643 -5.18 -20.69 13.75
N PRO A 644 -6.13 -21.41 13.14
CA PRO A 644 -7.39 -20.83 12.74
C PRO A 644 -8.13 -20.16 13.90
N ILE A 645 -8.99 -19.21 13.56
CA ILE A 645 -9.84 -18.51 14.52
C ILE A 645 -11.31 -18.90 14.37
N GLY A 646 -12.20 -18.18 15.08
CA GLY A 646 -13.65 -18.29 14.90
C GLY A 646 -14.22 -19.69 15.13
N ASN A 647 -14.89 -20.25 14.12
CA ASN A 647 -15.56 -21.56 14.19
C ASN A 647 -14.60 -22.73 13.89
N HIS A 648 -13.43 -22.44 13.33
CA HIS A 648 -12.49 -23.47 12.86
C HIS A 648 -11.26 -23.65 13.74
N ARG A 649 -11.27 -23.11 14.97
CA ARG A 649 -10.13 -23.17 15.92
C ARG A 649 -9.60 -24.58 16.22
N THR A 650 -10.37 -25.62 15.92
CA THR A 650 -9.99 -27.02 16.16
C THR A 650 -9.42 -27.70 14.92
N VAL A 651 -9.45 -27.06 13.75
CA VAL A 651 -8.89 -27.60 12.50
C VAL A 651 -7.37 -27.59 12.58
N ASN A 652 -6.74 -28.72 12.24
CA ASN A 652 -5.29 -28.89 12.26
C ASN A 652 -4.65 -28.32 10.98
N ILE A 653 -4.55 -27.00 10.92
CA ILE A 653 -3.87 -26.24 9.87
C ILE A 653 -3.14 -25.06 10.53
N VAL A 654 -2.03 -24.61 9.96
CA VAL A 654 -1.32 -23.41 10.41
C VAL A 654 -1.35 -22.38 9.26
N PRO A 655 -2.35 -21.47 9.22
CA PRO A 655 -2.57 -20.62 8.05
C PRO A 655 -1.36 -19.76 7.65
N MET A 656 -0.62 -19.24 8.63
CA MET A 656 0.58 -18.43 8.36
C MET A 656 1.72 -19.20 7.66
N GLN A 657 1.68 -20.54 7.64
CA GLN A 657 2.72 -21.37 7.01
C GLN A 657 2.48 -21.64 5.53
N TYR A 658 1.30 -21.29 5.00
CA TYR A 658 0.99 -21.46 3.59
C TYR A 658 1.60 -20.29 2.78
N PRO A 659 2.36 -20.57 1.71
CA PRO A 659 2.81 -19.53 0.79
C PRO A 659 1.64 -19.02 -0.05
N ILE A 660 1.82 -17.86 -0.67
CA ILE A 660 0.86 -17.35 -1.64
C ILE A 660 0.72 -18.35 -2.80
N LYS A 661 -0.51 -18.82 -3.07
CA LYS A 661 -0.76 -19.76 -4.17
C LYS A 661 -0.50 -19.12 -5.52
N GLU A 662 -1.05 -17.93 -5.74
CA GLU A 662 -0.80 -17.15 -6.95
C GLU A 662 -0.93 -15.65 -6.66
N TRP A 663 0.06 -14.88 -7.11
CA TRP A 663 0.03 -13.43 -7.09
C TRP A 663 0.48 -12.90 -8.45
N GLN A 664 -0.41 -12.18 -9.14
CA GLN A 664 -0.12 -11.67 -10.48
C GLN A 664 -0.85 -10.35 -10.75
N GLY A 665 -0.11 -9.27 -11.01
CA GLY A 665 -0.69 -8.04 -11.56
C GLY A 665 -1.45 -7.16 -10.58
N ASN A 666 -1.26 -7.32 -9.27
CA ASN A 666 -2.03 -6.56 -8.27
C ASN A 666 -1.43 -5.17 -8.02
N THR A 667 -2.29 -4.18 -7.74
CA THR A 667 -1.88 -2.79 -7.47
C THR A 667 -2.42 -2.25 -6.15
N ALA A 668 -1.63 -1.40 -5.48
CA ALA A 668 -2.06 -0.76 -4.23
C ALA A 668 -1.54 0.68 -4.13
N HIS A 669 -2.34 1.59 -3.57
CA HIS A 669 -1.90 2.94 -3.27
C HIS A 669 -2.69 3.62 -2.15
N SER A 670 -2.23 4.82 -1.78
CA SER A 670 -2.89 5.73 -0.84
C SER A 670 -3.18 5.13 0.54
N SER A 671 -2.27 4.27 1.01
CA SER A 671 -2.41 3.46 2.24
C SER A 671 -1.05 3.32 2.96
N GLY A 672 -1.04 2.66 4.12
CA GLY A 672 0.19 2.37 4.87
C GLY A 672 0.74 3.53 5.71
N TYR A 673 -0.02 4.62 5.88
CA TYR A 673 0.44 5.84 6.58
C TYR A 673 -0.02 5.98 8.03
N PHE A 674 -0.90 5.10 8.51
CA PHE A 674 -1.36 5.12 9.91
C PHE A 674 -0.30 4.61 10.88
N PHE A 675 0.61 3.78 10.39
CA PHE A 675 1.64 3.10 11.15
C PHE A 675 3.02 3.46 10.58
N GLU A 676 4.02 3.69 11.43
CA GLU A 676 5.37 4.10 11.01
C GLU A 676 6.04 3.07 10.09
N ASP A 677 5.84 1.77 10.36
CA ASP A 677 6.27 0.66 9.49
C ASP A 677 5.12 0.13 8.61
N GLY A 678 4.02 0.89 8.52
CA GLY A 678 2.84 0.55 7.73
C GLY A 678 3.16 0.44 6.24
N ALA A 679 2.43 -0.45 5.56
CA ALA A 679 2.65 -0.72 4.15
C ALA A 679 1.35 -0.87 3.37
N SER A 680 1.38 -0.60 2.07
CA SER A 680 0.25 -0.86 1.18
C SER A 680 0.01 -2.37 0.99
N ILE A 681 1.07 -3.17 0.98
CA ILE A 681 1.00 -4.62 1.15
C ILE A 681 1.71 -4.97 2.45
N TYR A 682 0.95 -5.27 3.50
CA TYR A 682 1.46 -5.55 4.83
C TYR A 682 1.36 -7.04 5.17
N ILE A 683 2.50 -7.67 5.41
CA ILE A 683 2.62 -9.07 5.86
C ILE A 683 3.26 -9.04 7.24
N GLY A 684 2.48 -9.38 8.26
CA GLY A 684 2.91 -9.30 9.65
C GLY A 684 1.73 -9.37 10.60
N GLY A 685 1.89 -8.79 11.79
CA GLY A 685 0.92 -8.86 12.87
C GLY A 685 0.65 -10.28 13.37
N ASN A 686 -0.13 -10.42 14.43
CA ASN A 686 -0.65 -11.68 14.95
C ASN A 686 -2.13 -11.54 15.22
N LEU A 687 -2.91 -12.54 14.84
CA LEU A 687 -4.29 -12.67 15.31
C LEU A 687 -4.44 -14.00 16.04
N THR A 688 -4.61 -13.95 17.37
CA THR A 688 -4.59 -15.12 18.25
C THR A 688 -5.63 -15.02 19.36
N PHE A 689 -5.98 -16.14 19.96
CA PHE A 689 -6.76 -16.12 21.21
C PHE A 689 -5.84 -16.01 22.41
N ASN A 690 -6.30 -15.29 23.43
CA ASN A 690 -5.77 -15.43 24.77
C ASN A 690 -6.36 -16.71 25.39
N GLU A 691 -5.53 -17.72 25.61
CA GLU A 691 -5.97 -19.02 26.12
C GLU A 691 -6.56 -18.95 27.54
N ALA A 692 -6.23 -17.92 28.34
CA ALA A 692 -6.74 -17.77 29.71
C ALA A 692 -8.20 -17.30 29.75
N ASN A 693 -8.65 -16.49 28.78
CA ASN A 693 -9.99 -15.88 28.79
C ASN A 693 -10.78 -16.05 27.48
N GLY A 694 -10.20 -16.69 26.46
CA GLY A 694 -10.83 -16.96 25.18
C GLY A 694 -11.08 -15.73 24.30
N MET A 695 -10.55 -14.55 24.65
CA MET A 695 -10.70 -13.33 23.85
C MET A 695 -9.73 -13.30 22.68
N LEU A 696 -10.19 -12.81 21.53
CA LEU A 696 -9.33 -12.57 20.38
C LEU A 696 -8.43 -11.34 20.63
N ILE A 697 -7.18 -11.43 20.20
CA ILE A 697 -6.15 -10.40 20.31
C ILE A 697 -5.53 -10.20 18.94
N TYR A 698 -5.41 -8.93 18.52
CA TYR A 698 -4.61 -8.55 17.36
C TYR A 698 -3.39 -7.74 17.80
N HIS A 699 -2.21 -8.20 17.42
CA HIS A 699 -0.97 -7.43 17.54
C HIS A 699 -0.59 -6.94 16.16
N SER A 700 -0.52 -5.63 15.94
CA SER A 700 -0.27 -5.07 14.60
C SER A 700 1.21 -5.08 14.19
N GLY A 701 2.13 -5.30 15.14
CA GLY A 701 3.57 -5.19 14.93
C GLY A 701 4.23 -6.31 14.13
N ARG A 702 5.57 -6.30 14.14
CA ARG A 702 6.45 -7.27 13.47
C ARG A 702 6.34 -8.64 14.12
N LEU A 703 5.87 -9.60 13.34
CA LEU A 703 5.96 -11.02 13.63
C LEU A 703 6.33 -11.76 12.35
N ALA A 704 7.40 -12.55 12.43
CA ALA A 704 7.95 -13.24 11.27
C ALA A 704 6.99 -14.32 10.75
N ARG A 705 6.81 -14.35 9.43
CA ARG A 705 6.13 -15.40 8.70
C ARG A 705 7.13 -16.28 7.95
N ASN A 706 7.06 -17.58 8.23
CA ASN A 706 7.79 -18.61 7.49
C ASN A 706 6.81 -19.51 6.78
N THR A 707 7.08 -19.78 5.51
CA THR A 707 6.21 -20.58 4.64
C THR A 707 6.91 -21.84 4.15
N TYR A 708 6.13 -22.92 4.05
CA TYR A 708 6.62 -24.25 3.74
C TYR A 708 5.77 -24.89 2.65
N LEU A 709 6.32 -25.92 2.01
CA LEU A 709 5.57 -26.72 1.05
C LEU A 709 4.28 -27.26 1.71
N ASN A 710 3.13 -26.94 1.11
CA ASN A 710 1.79 -27.29 1.60
C ASN A 710 1.49 -26.82 3.04
N GLY A 711 2.18 -25.80 3.54
CA GLY A 711 1.98 -25.28 4.89
C GLY A 711 2.37 -26.25 6.01
N ILE A 712 3.27 -27.20 5.75
CA ILE A 712 3.76 -28.18 6.73
C ILE A 712 5.18 -27.80 7.13
N PHE A 713 5.40 -27.45 8.40
CA PHE A 713 6.72 -27.13 8.93
C PHE A 713 7.73 -28.25 8.62
N ASN A 714 8.75 -27.90 7.84
CA ASN A 714 9.94 -28.71 7.61
C ASN A 714 11.05 -27.76 7.11
N GLU A 715 12.17 -27.71 7.84
CA GLU A 715 13.31 -26.84 7.54
C GLU A 715 13.91 -27.11 6.14
N ASP A 716 13.77 -28.32 5.61
CA ASP A 716 14.23 -28.69 4.27
C ASP A 716 13.29 -28.22 3.15
N ASN A 717 12.05 -27.83 3.48
CA ASN A 717 10.99 -27.51 2.51
C ASN A 717 10.50 -26.05 2.60
N VAL A 718 11.38 -25.12 2.97
CA VAL A 718 11.07 -23.69 2.98
C VAL A 718 10.73 -23.22 1.55
N VAL A 719 9.60 -22.52 1.41
CA VAL A 719 9.12 -21.97 0.12
C VAL A 719 9.06 -20.45 0.23
N PHE A 720 9.58 -19.75 -0.78
CA PHE A 720 9.58 -18.29 -0.82
C PHE A 720 8.17 -17.77 -1.13
N ASN A 721 7.74 -16.73 -0.41
CA ASN A 721 6.58 -15.95 -0.85
C ASN A 721 6.96 -15.15 -2.09
N ARG A 722 6.15 -15.23 -3.13
CA ARG A 722 6.47 -14.61 -4.42
C ARG A 722 5.39 -13.64 -4.87
N PHE A 723 5.81 -12.40 -5.09
CA PHE A 723 5.00 -11.34 -5.68
C PHE A 723 5.42 -11.16 -7.12
N ASN A 724 4.61 -11.64 -8.07
CA ASN A 724 4.87 -11.37 -9.49
C ASN A 724 4.04 -10.18 -9.97
N ASN A 725 4.67 -9.32 -10.76
CA ASN A 725 3.97 -8.25 -11.48
C ASN A 725 3.18 -7.34 -10.53
N THR A 726 3.86 -6.67 -9.60
CA THR A 726 3.24 -5.83 -8.57
C THR A 726 3.51 -4.36 -8.84
N LYS A 727 2.49 -3.50 -8.73
CA LYS A 727 2.67 -2.04 -8.81
C LYS A 727 2.16 -1.36 -7.55
N ILE A 728 2.98 -0.51 -6.93
CA ILE A 728 2.60 0.23 -5.71
C ILE A 728 2.99 1.69 -5.85
N PHE A 729 2.12 2.60 -5.41
CA PHE A 729 2.41 4.02 -5.45
C PHE A 729 1.77 4.77 -4.28
N LEU A 730 2.25 5.99 -3.99
CA LEU A 730 1.69 6.84 -2.94
C LEU A 730 1.54 6.09 -1.60
N SER A 731 2.63 5.53 -1.10
CA SER A 731 2.66 4.71 0.11
C SER A 731 3.83 5.09 1.04
N ASN A 732 3.72 4.67 2.30
CA ASN A 732 4.85 4.70 3.24
C ASN A 732 5.87 3.64 2.80
N ASN A 733 5.68 2.39 3.21
CA ASN A 733 6.35 1.24 2.61
C ASN A 733 5.44 0.64 1.53
N GLY A 734 5.97 0.36 0.35
CA GLY A 734 5.16 -0.33 -0.67
C GLY A 734 4.82 -1.75 -0.22
N ILE A 735 5.83 -2.60 -0.11
CA ILE A 735 5.74 -3.96 0.46
C ILE A 735 6.42 -3.98 1.83
N GLY A 736 5.67 -4.26 2.90
CA GLY A 736 6.22 -4.57 4.22
C GLY A 736 6.11 -6.06 4.49
N PHE A 737 7.24 -6.79 4.39
CA PHE A 737 7.26 -8.24 4.55
C PHE A 737 8.05 -8.68 5.79
N TRP A 738 7.36 -8.95 6.89
CA TRP A 738 7.95 -9.54 8.08
C TRP A 738 8.05 -11.06 7.93
N GLY A 739 9.07 -11.57 7.25
CA GLY A 739 9.33 -13.00 7.10
C GLY A 739 10.75 -13.29 6.62
N GLU A 740 11.10 -14.57 6.46
CA GLU A 740 12.49 -14.97 6.19
C GLU A 740 12.81 -15.28 4.72
N THR A 741 11.79 -15.41 3.85
CA THR A 741 12.01 -15.76 2.43
C THR A 741 10.98 -15.07 1.51
N VAL A 742 11.47 -14.19 0.63
CA VAL A 742 10.61 -13.40 -0.27
C VAL A 742 11.26 -13.11 -1.62
N GLU A 743 10.44 -13.18 -2.66
CA GLU A 743 10.80 -12.77 -4.01
C GLU A 743 9.79 -11.75 -4.54
N VAL A 744 10.30 -10.64 -5.07
CA VAL A 744 9.51 -9.60 -5.73
C VAL A 744 10.01 -9.49 -7.17
N VAL A 745 9.21 -9.95 -8.13
CA VAL A 745 9.65 -10.12 -9.52
C VAL A 745 8.70 -9.41 -10.48
N GLY A 746 9.21 -8.46 -11.26
CA GLY A 746 8.37 -7.57 -12.05
C GLY A 746 7.69 -6.57 -11.12
N PHE A 747 8.38 -5.50 -10.76
CA PHE A 747 7.94 -4.56 -9.73
C PHE A 747 7.98 -3.11 -10.20
N GLU A 748 6.91 -2.36 -9.95
CA GLU A 748 6.87 -0.92 -10.13
C GLU A 748 6.55 -0.24 -8.81
N SER A 749 7.41 0.70 -8.41
CA SER A 749 7.20 1.55 -7.24
C SER A 749 7.32 3.01 -7.65
N HIS A 750 6.29 3.82 -7.39
CA HIS A 750 6.28 5.24 -7.74
C HIS A 750 5.83 6.10 -6.56
N ASP A 751 6.57 7.15 -6.21
CA ASP A 751 6.21 8.07 -5.12
C ASP A 751 5.94 7.38 -3.76
N ASN A 752 6.72 6.35 -3.45
CA ASN A 752 6.70 5.72 -2.13
C ASN A 752 7.84 6.28 -1.27
N LYS A 753 7.63 6.37 0.05
CA LYS A 753 8.73 6.71 0.98
C LYS A 753 9.82 5.65 0.92
N LEU A 754 9.42 4.38 0.88
CA LEU A 754 10.28 3.23 0.62
C LEU A 754 9.51 2.20 -0.23
N PRO A 755 10.07 1.68 -1.34
CA PRO A 755 9.40 0.71 -2.20
C PRO A 755 9.07 -0.61 -1.50
N ALA A 756 10.00 -1.12 -0.71
CA ALA A 756 9.84 -2.39 -0.01
C ALA A 756 10.79 -2.50 1.20
N SER A 757 10.27 -3.06 2.29
CA SER A 757 11.01 -3.57 3.44
C SER A 757 10.88 -5.09 3.43
N VAL A 758 11.93 -5.77 2.96
CA VAL A 758 11.99 -7.23 2.80
C VAL A 758 13.12 -7.81 3.63
N PHE A 759 12.85 -8.89 4.35
CA PHE A 759 13.75 -9.49 5.34
C PHE A 759 14.15 -10.93 4.98
N GLY A 760 15.12 -11.46 5.73
CA GLY A 760 15.71 -12.77 5.51
C GLY A 760 16.38 -12.88 4.15
N LYS A 761 16.08 -13.93 3.39
CA LYS A 761 16.52 -14.12 2.01
C LYS A 761 15.56 -13.40 1.06
N ALA A 762 15.99 -12.26 0.54
CA ALA A 762 15.18 -11.38 -0.28
C ALA A 762 15.77 -11.21 -1.69
N TRP A 763 14.92 -11.36 -2.71
CA TRP A 763 15.28 -11.06 -4.09
C TRP A 763 14.31 -10.08 -4.72
N VAL A 764 14.79 -8.91 -5.10
CA VAL A 764 14.04 -7.94 -5.91
C VAL A 764 14.63 -7.95 -7.32
N HIS A 765 13.79 -8.30 -8.29
CA HIS A 765 14.21 -8.52 -9.67
C HIS A 765 13.30 -7.87 -10.68
N ASN A 766 13.89 -7.30 -11.73
CA ASN A 766 13.17 -6.72 -12.85
C ASN A 766 12.19 -5.65 -12.35
N ALA A 767 12.71 -4.49 -11.98
CA ALA A 767 11.92 -3.45 -11.32
C ALA A 767 12.17 -2.04 -11.86
N ILE A 768 11.15 -1.17 -11.76
CA ILE A 768 11.28 0.28 -11.87
C ILE A 768 10.96 0.86 -10.48
N VAL A 769 11.90 1.58 -9.92
CA VAL A 769 11.74 2.34 -8.69
C VAL A 769 11.90 3.82 -9.03
N ASN A 770 10.76 4.51 -9.05
CA ASN A 770 10.66 5.92 -9.37
C ASN A 770 10.45 6.71 -8.09
N GLY A 771 11.45 7.50 -7.70
CA GLY A 771 11.35 8.39 -6.54
C GLY A 771 10.19 9.36 -6.73
N GLN A 772 10.26 10.18 -7.77
CA GLN A 772 9.29 11.24 -8.02
C GLN A 772 8.66 11.12 -9.41
N SER A 773 7.34 10.94 -9.47
CA SER A 773 6.59 10.96 -10.73
C SER A 773 6.14 12.37 -11.13
N GLY A 774 5.41 12.47 -12.24
CA GLY A 774 4.70 13.71 -12.63
C GLY A 774 3.48 14.06 -11.78
N ASN A 775 3.14 13.31 -10.73
CA ASN A 775 2.02 13.65 -9.85
C ASN A 775 2.37 14.84 -8.96
N ILE A 776 1.80 16.01 -9.29
CA ILE A 776 2.02 17.24 -8.54
C ILE A 776 1.57 17.19 -7.08
N LEU A 777 0.75 16.21 -6.70
CA LEU A 777 0.27 16.03 -5.32
C LEU A 777 1.28 15.32 -4.42
N SER A 778 2.29 14.62 -4.98
CA SER A 778 3.29 13.87 -4.20
C SER A 778 4.58 14.66 -3.93
N LEU A 779 4.77 15.82 -4.55
CA LEU A 779 6.07 16.51 -4.62
C LEU A 779 6.69 16.81 -3.24
N ASN A 780 5.87 17.19 -2.25
CA ASN A 780 6.33 17.67 -0.94
C ASN A 780 5.97 16.75 0.24
N SER A 781 5.56 15.51 -0.01
CA SER A 781 4.92 14.69 1.02
C SER A 781 5.89 14.05 2.02
N PHE A 782 7.08 13.64 1.58
CA PHE A 782 8.09 12.94 2.39
C PHE A 782 9.39 12.71 1.61
N THR A 783 10.45 12.33 2.33
CA THR A 783 11.73 11.86 1.81
C THR A 783 11.59 10.46 1.21
N ARG A 784 12.27 10.18 0.09
CA ARG A 784 12.13 8.94 -0.68
C ARG A 784 13.43 8.16 -0.73
N ARG A 785 13.36 6.87 -0.45
CA ARG A 785 14.50 5.95 -0.45
C ARG A 785 14.28 4.84 -1.47
N GLY A 786 15.26 4.52 -2.30
CA GLY A 786 15.13 3.46 -3.31
C GLY A 786 15.16 2.05 -2.71
N PHE A 787 16.14 1.80 -1.85
CA PHE A 787 16.26 0.57 -1.07
C PHE A 787 17.09 0.84 0.19
N GLN A 788 16.70 0.21 1.29
CA GLN A 788 17.41 0.30 2.56
C GLN A 788 18.07 -1.03 2.89
N PHE A 789 19.40 -1.06 2.97
CA PHE A 789 20.15 -2.23 3.43
C PHE A 789 20.13 -2.29 4.96
N TYR A 790 19.77 -3.45 5.49
CA TYR A 790 19.69 -3.71 6.93
C TYR A 790 21.07 -4.11 7.51
N ASP A 791 21.30 -3.91 8.80
CA ASP A 791 22.57 -4.20 9.52
C ASP A 791 22.64 -5.59 10.18
N THR A 792 21.59 -6.42 10.04
CA THR A 792 21.47 -7.75 10.68
C THR A 792 21.29 -8.87 9.66
N TYR A 793 21.04 -10.09 10.13
CA TYR A 793 21.04 -11.40 9.43
C TYR A 793 20.10 -11.55 8.20
N VAL A 794 20.18 -10.66 7.23
CA VAL A 794 19.46 -10.71 5.95
C VAL A 794 20.41 -11.14 4.82
N GLN A 795 19.87 -11.54 3.68
CA GLN A 795 20.62 -11.80 2.45
C GLN A 795 19.79 -11.23 1.29
N THR A 796 20.22 -10.09 0.76
CA THR A 796 19.46 -9.32 -0.23
C THR A 796 20.18 -9.26 -1.56
N VAL A 797 19.48 -9.66 -2.63
CA VAL A 797 19.93 -9.47 -4.01
C VAL A 797 19.00 -8.49 -4.73
N LEU A 798 19.57 -7.42 -5.27
CA LEU A 798 18.89 -6.50 -6.16
C LEU A 798 19.40 -6.70 -7.59
N SER A 799 18.52 -6.94 -8.55
CA SER A 799 18.95 -7.28 -9.91
C SER A 799 18.03 -6.73 -11.00
N ASN A 800 18.61 -6.17 -12.06
CA ASN A 800 17.84 -5.61 -13.19
C ASN A 800 16.82 -4.56 -12.72
N ILE A 801 17.31 -3.49 -12.07
CA ILE A 801 16.44 -2.44 -11.51
C ILE A 801 16.80 -1.08 -12.11
N ILE A 802 15.77 -0.35 -12.56
CA ILE A 802 15.88 1.05 -12.96
C ILE A 802 15.46 1.91 -11.77
N PHE A 803 16.41 2.64 -11.19
CA PHE A 803 16.12 3.70 -10.23
C PHE A 803 16.07 5.04 -10.96
N ARG A 804 15.01 5.82 -10.75
CA ARG A 804 14.86 7.10 -11.44
C ARG A 804 14.21 8.20 -10.62
N ASN A 805 14.49 9.44 -11.00
CA ASN A 805 13.91 10.66 -10.40
C ASN A 805 14.08 10.74 -8.88
N PHE A 806 15.26 10.38 -8.37
CA PHE A 806 15.66 10.70 -7.00
C PHE A 806 16.31 12.08 -7.02
N VAL A 807 15.51 13.10 -6.74
CA VAL A 807 15.88 14.51 -6.85
C VAL A 807 16.08 15.10 -5.45
N HIS A 808 17.18 15.81 -5.24
CA HIS A 808 17.52 16.46 -3.98
C HIS A 808 16.32 17.22 -3.36
N SER A 809 16.03 16.94 -2.10
CA SER A 809 15.09 17.68 -1.27
C SER A 809 15.80 18.87 -0.62
N PRO A 810 15.38 20.13 -0.88
CA PRO A 810 15.96 21.30 -0.22
C PRO A 810 15.81 21.32 1.30
N ALA A 811 14.91 20.49 1.85
CA ALA A 811 14.69 20.33 3.28
C ALA A 811 15.66 19.34 3.95
N ALA A 812 16.40 18.55 3.17
CA ALA A 812 17.32 17.55 3.70
C ALA A 812 18.58 18.22 4.28
N THR A 813 18.85 17.96 5.57
CA THR A 813 20.06 18.42 6.26
C THR A 813 21.16 17.36 6.33
N LEU A 814 20.82 16.09 6.13
CA LEU A 814 21.71 14.92 6.13
C LEU A 814 21.45 14.09 4.87
N ARG A 815 22.47 13.39 4.35
CA ARG A 815 22.36 12.60 3.10
C ARG A 815 21.36 11.44 3.20
N ASP A 816 21.30 10.77 4.35
CA ASP A 816 20.40 9.65 4.62
C ASP A 816 18.92 10.07 4.77
N ASN A 817 18.69 11.36 5.00
CA ASN A 817 17.38 12.02 5.01
C ASN A 817 17.05 12.73 3.69
N ASP A 818 17.91 12.66 2.67
CA ASP A 818 17.60 13.16 1.33
C ASP A 818 16.80 12.12 0.52
N ASN A 819 16.38 12.48 -0.69
CA ASN A 819 15.84 11.55 -1.67
C ASN A 819 16.98 10.78 -2.35
N VAL A 820 17.26 9.56 -1.90
CA VAL A 820 18.44 8.76 -2.28
C VAL A 820 18.09 7.34 -2.68
N VAL A 821 18.89 6.70 -3.52
CA VAL A 821 18.63 5.33 -3.96
C VAL A 821 18.97 4.33 -2.87
N PHE A 822 20.23 4.22 -2.46
CA PHE A 822 20.65 3.27 -1.43
C PHE A 822 20.90 3.98 -0.11
N VAL A 823 20.37 3.45 0.98
CA VAL A 823 20.71 3.87 2.34
C VAL A 823 21.10 2.66 3.19
N GLY A 824 22.05 2.85 4.10
CA GLY A 824 22.36 1.90 5.15
C GLY A 824 21.51 2.20 6.39
N LEU A 825 20.87 1.18 6.95
CA LEU A 825 20.23 1.27 8.26
C LEU A 825 21.20 0.80 9.33
N THR A 826 21.38 1.58 10.40
CA THR A 826 22.35 1.28 11.46
C THR A 826 21.69 1.54 12.82
N PHE A 827 21.08 0.52 13.42
CA PHE A 827 20.32 0.66 14.66
C PHE A 827 21.18 0.49 15.91
N SER A 828 22.30 -0.25 15.82
CA SER A 828 23.07 -0.64 17.01
C SER A 828 24.48 -1.10 16.67
N ASP A 829 25.44 -0.79 17.56
CA ASP A 829 26.80 -1.34 17.55
C ASP A 829 26.84 -2.86 17.82
N LEU A 830 25.70 -3.51 18.09
CA LEU A 830 25.63 -4.96 18.31
C LEU A 830 25.81 -5.77 17.01
N PHE A 831 25.28 -5.30 15.87
CA PHE A 831 25.22 -6.09 14.64
C PHE A 831 26.07 -5.48 13.54
N LYS A 832 27.12 -6.19 13.12
CA LYS A 832 28.01 -5.73 12.04
C LYS A 832 27.53 -6.27 10.70
N PRO A 833 27.16 -5.43 9.73
CA PRO A 833 26.66 -5.92 8.45
C PRO A 833 27.74 -6.81 7.82
N GLN A 834 27.45 -8.10 7.62
CA GLN A 834 28.37 -9.03 6.95
C GLN A 834 28.29 -8.85 5.43
N TYR A 835 28.72 -9.84 4.63
CA TYR A 835 28.34 -9.90 3.22
C TYR A 835 26.88 -10.34 3.11
N ILE A 836 25.98 -9.36 3.15
CA ILE A 836 24.53 -9.60 3.18
C ILE A 836 23.77 -8.91 2.04
N SER A 837 24.46 -8.07 1.25
CA SER A 837 23.82 -7.23 0.23
C SER A 837 24.63 -7.23 -1.06
N ALA A 838 23.95 -7.41 -2.19
CA ALA A 838 24.58 -7.37 -3.50
C ALA A 838 23.65 -6.80 -4.60
N THR A 839 24.26 -6.14 -5.58
CA THR A 839 23.57 -5.55 -6.75
C THR A 839 24.14 -6.07 -8.06
N ILE A 840 23.31 -6.16 -9.11
CA ILE A 840 23.74 -6.42 -10.49
C ILE A 840 22.76 -5.80 -11.49
N ASN A 841 23.25 -5.29 -12.61
CA ASN A 841 22.46 -4.71 -13.68
C ASN A 841 21.51 -3.60 -13.19
N ILE A 842 22.06 -2.60 -12.50
CA ILE A 842 21.34 -1.42 -12.03
C ILE A 842 21.45 -0.29 -13.04
N THR A 843 20.36 0.43 -13.28
CA THR A 843 20.32 1.60 -14.17
C THR A 843 19.80 2.81 -13.41
N PHE A 844 20.43 3.97 -13.62
CA PHE A 844 19.98 5.25 -13.07
C PHE A 844 19.46 6.18 -14.18
N GLN A 845 18.30 6.80 -13.97
CA GLN A 845 17.75 7.81 -14.90
C GLN A 845 17.35 9.06 -14.11
N ASN A 846 17.90 10.23 -14.46
CA ASN A 846 17.64 11.46 -13.70
C ASN A 846 17.92 11.30 -12.18
N VAL A 847 19.07 10.70 -11.86
CA VAL A 847 19.61 10.58 -10.50
C VAL A 847 21.02 11.14 -10.55
N LEU A 848 21.29 12.21 -9.79
CA LEU A 848 22.65 12.73 -9.70
C LEU A 848 23.49 11.78 -8.84
N GLN A 849 24.81 11.82 -9.03
CA GLN A 849 25.73 10.97 -8.28
C GLN A 849 25.51 11.06 -6.76
N LYS A 850 25.28 12.26 -6.23
CA LYS A 850 24.99 12.51 -4.79
C LYS A 850 23.74 11.80 -4.26
N GLN A 851 22.79 11.46 -5.13
CA GLN A 851 21.55 10.77 -4.76
C GLN A 851 21.64 9.24 -4.91
N ILE A 852 22.80 8.67 -5.30
CA ILE A 852 22.92 7.20 -5.45
C ILE A 852 23.06 6.52 -4.09
N ILE A 853 23.94 6.99 -3.21
CA ILE A 853 24.14 6.43 -1.87
C ILE A 853 23.99 7.55 -0.85
N GLY A 854 22.95 7.46 -0.03
CA GLY A 854 22.73 8.32 1.14
C GLY A 854 23.24 7.63 2.39
N HIS A 855 24.48 7.89 2.74
CA HIS A 855 25.10 7.43 3.98
C HIS A 855 25.79 8.64 4.62
N GLU A 856 25.16 9.18 5.66
CA GLU A 856 25.77 10.21 6.52
C GLU A 856 26.54 9.52 7.65
N ASP A 857 27.30 10.29 8.45
CA ASP A 857 27.88 9.89 9.75
C ASP A 857 26.78 9.54 10.76
N VAL A 858 25.92 8.56 10.45
CA VAL A 858 25.07 7.92 11.45
C VAL A 858 26.04 7.44 12.52
N VAL A 859 25.80 7.91 13.76
CA VAL A 859 26.60 7.73 14.98
C VAL A 859 27.75 6.79 14.74
N ASP A 860 29.00 7.27 14.79
CA ASP A 860 30.23 6.54 14.55
C ASP A 860 30.27 5.28 15.45
N SER A 861 29.53 4.29 15.01
CA SER A 861 29.20 3.03 15.64
C SER A 861 29.84 2.02 14.72
N GLY A 862 30.33 0.91 15.26
CA GLY A 862 30.94 -0.11 14.45
C GLY A 862 30.05 -0.50 13.27
N SER A 863 28.73 -0.52 13.40
CA SER A 863 27.83 -0.96 12.33
C SER A 863 27.72 0.04 11.18
N SER A 864 27.64 1.34 11.44
CA SER A 864 27.71 2.39 10.40
C SER A 864 29.09 2.45 9.74
N ARG A 865 30.15 2.39 10.55
CA ARG A 865 31.56 2.23 10.14
C ARG A 865 31.85 1.00 9.28
N GLN A 866 30.90 0.08 9.14
CA GLN A 866 31.09 -1.19 8.45
C GLN A 866 30.05 -1.42 7.35
N PHE A 867 29.20 -0.43 7.06
CA PHE A 867 28.26 -0.49 5.93
C PHE A 867 28.98 -0.94 4.66
N ASN A 868 28.48 -1.98 4.02
CA ASN A 868 29.07 -2.53 2.81
C ASN A 868 28.04 -3.26 1.93
N PHE A 869 28.35 -3.34 0.64
CA PHE A 869 27.69 -4.25 -0.30
C PHE A 869 28.62 -4.51 -1.48
N ILE A 870 28.30 -5.53 -2.30
CA ILE A 870 29.05 -5.82 -3.52
C ILE A 870 28.23 -5.43 -4.76
N ASP A 871 28.80 -4.55 -5.57
CA ASP A 871 28.31 -4.23 -6.91
C ASP A 871 28.93 -5.21 -7.91
N TRP A 872 28.18 -6.24 -8.29
CA TRP A 872 28.73 -7.43 -8.94
C TRP A 872 29.17 -7.22 -10.39
N ASP A 873 28.73 -6.14 -11.03
CA ASP A 873 29.05 -5.81 -12.41
C ASP A 873 29.47 -4.34 -12.60
N GLY A 874 29.65 -3.58 -11.51
CA GLY A 874 30.01 -2.17 -11.58
C GLY A 874 28.86 -1.26 -12.04
N SER A 875 27.63 -1.77 -12.15
CA SER A 875 26.48 -0.98 -12.64
C SER A 875 26.08 0.15 -11.69
N VAL A 876 26.36 0.01 -10.39
CA VAL A 876 26.16 1.09 -9.41
C VAL A 876 27.31 2.09 -9.41
N THR A 877 28.53 1.58 -9.57
CA THR A 877 29.77 2.31 -9.22
C THR A 877 30.58 2.84 -10.41
N SER A 878 30.34 2.35 -11.63
CA SER A 878 31.11 2.70 -12.83
C SER A 878 31.05 4.19 -13.19
N SER A 879 29.90 4.85 -12.98
CA SER A 879 29.73 6.29 -13.25
C SER A 879 30.67 7.18 -12.42
N PHE A 880 30.98 6.74 -11.20
CA PHE A 880 31.97 7.38 -10.34
C PHE A 880 33.41 6.94 -10.67
N THR A 881 33.64 5.64 -10.80
CA THR A 881 35.00 5.08 -10.88
C THR A 881 35.63 5.15 -12.27
N GLY A 882 34.83 5.36 -13.33
CA GLY A 882 35.28 5.29 -14.72
C GLY A 882 35.66 3.88 -15.19
N ARG A 883 35.33 2.84 -14.42
CA ARG A 883 35.67 1.44 -14.73
C ARG A 883 34.68 0.82 -15.70
N ALA A 884 35.15 -0.16 -16.47
CA ALA A 884 34.30 -0.95 -17.34
C ALA A 884 33.26 -1.75 -16.56
N LEU A 885 32.06 -1.89 -17.14
CA LEU A 885 31.02 -2.79 -16.65
C LEU A 885 31.49 -4.25 -16.70
N GLY A 886 30.91 -5.09 -15.85
CA GLY A 886 31.27 -6.51 -15.66
C GLY A 886 32.40 -6.76 -14.67
N LEU A 887 32.94 -5.72 -14.03
CA LEU A 887 33.96 -5.83 -12.99
C LEU A 887 33.31 -5.74 -11.60
N PRO A 888 33.33 -6.81 -10.77
CA PRO A 888 32.79 -6.75 -9.42
C PRO A 888 33.59 -5.79 -8.52
N GLN A 889 32.89 -4.96 -7.75
CA GLN A 889 33.46 -3.95 -6.87
C GLN A 889 32.88 -4.04 -5.45
N ILE A 890 33.73 -3.88 -4.45
CA ILE A 890 33.31 -3.80 -3.04
C ILE A 890 33.11 -2.33 -2.70
N VAL A 891 31.92 -2.00 -2.18
CA VAL A 891 31.59 -0.70 -1.62
C VAL A 891 31.60 -0.82 -0.10
N GLY A 892 32.35 0.04 0.59
CA GLY A 892 32.46 0.01 2.04
C GLY A 892 32.69 1.38 2.68
N ALA A 893 31.95 1.70 3.73
CA ALA A 893 32.08 2.94 4.50
C ALA A 893 33.12 2.79 5.61
N HIS A 894 34.10 3.70 5.69
CA HIS A 894 35.02 3.96 6.82
C HIS A 894 36.15 4.87 6.28
N GLU A 895 36.81 5.67 7.13
CA GLU A 895 37.96 6.50 6.72
C GLU A 895 39.07 5.70 5.99
N LEU A 896 39.60 4.62 6.59
CA LEU A 896 40.68 3.81 5.98
C LEU A 896 40.47 2.30 5.93
N TRP A 897 39.53 1.71 6.70
CA TRP A 897 39.40 0.25 6.84
C TRP A 897 39.07 -0.48 5.54
N TRP A 898 38.25 0.10 4.68
CA TRP A 898 37.88 -0.47 3.38
C TRP A 898 38.85 -0.12 2.25
N LYS A 899 39.84 0.74 2.50
CA LYS A 899 40.90 1.06 1.55
C LYS A 899 41.94 -0.05 1.55
N PHE A 900 41.65 -1.21 0.95
CA PHE A 900 42.50 -2.38 1.09
C PHE A 900 43.58 -2.55 0.01
N ASP A 901 43.51 -1.85 -1.12
CA ASP A 901 44.58 -1.85 -2.14
C ASP A 901 44.61 -0.55 -2.97
N SER A 902 45.46 -0.50 -3.99
CA SER A 902 45.62 0.65 -4.88
C SER A 902 44.44 0.85 -5.85
N SER A 903 43.52 -0.10 -5.94
CA SER A 903 42.29 0.06 -6.70
C SER A 903 41.23 0.86 -5.92
N CYS A 904 41.39 1.13 -4.64
CA CYS A 904 40.35 1.82 -3.88
C CYS A 904 40.25 3.32 -4.24
N LEU A 905 39.04 3.76 -4.61
CA LEU A 905 38.70 5.17 -4.84
C LEU A 905 37.69 5.64 -3.80
N PHE A 906 37.93 6.79 -3.15
CA PHE A 906 37.01 7.35 -2.17
C PHE A 906 36.02 8.30 -2.84
N ASN A 907 34.73 8.09 -2.61
CA ASN A 907 33.69 9.00 -3.05
C ASN A 907 33.26 9.89 -1.88
N THR A 908 33.55 11.19 -1.96
CA THR A 908 33.20 12.20 -0.93
C THR A 908 31.71 12.52 -0.86
N ASP A 909 30.97 12.24 -1.93
CA ASP A 909 29.52 12.43 -1.94
C ASP A 909 28.81 11.29 -1.17
N TRP A 910 29.38 10.09 -1.19
CA TRP A 910 28.80 8.89 -0.57
C TRP A 910 29.44 8.51 0.77
N ASN A 911 30.62 9.07 1.10
CA ASN A 911 31.46 8.66 2.23
C ASN A 911 31.83 7.16 2.24
N VAL A 912 32.13 6.60 1.06
CA VAL A 912 32.53 5.19 0.91
C VAL A 912 33.75 5.01 0.02
N TRP A 913 34.48 3.93 0.27
CA TRP A 913 35.48 3.40 -0.65
C TRP A 913 34.84 2.46 -1.66
N VAL A 914 35.31 2.55 -2.91
CA VAL A 914 34.95 1.64 -4.00
C VAL A 914 36.21 0.98 -4.55
N CYS A 915 36.35 -0.31 -4.32
CA CYS A 915 37.55 -1.09 -4.65
C CYS A 915 37.23 -2.24 -5.59
N ASN A 916 38.17 -2.64 -6.44
CA ASN A 916 38.02 -3.86 -7.24
C ASN A 916 37.97 -5.07 -6.32
N LYS A 917 36.98 -5.95 -6.52
CA LYS A 917 36.87 -7.18 -5.73
C LYS A 917 38.07 -8.11 -5.98
N GLY A 918 38.35 -8.40 -7.25
CA GLY A 918 39.38 -9.38 -7.62
C GLY A 918 39.18 -10.72 -6.91
N THR A 919 40.23 -11.22 -6.23
CA THR A 919 40.16 -12.42 -5.40
C THR A 919 39.71 -12.13 -3.96
N LYS A 920 39.47 -10.87 -3.58
CA LYS A 920 39.02 -10.48 -2.24
C LYS A 920 37.50 -10.69 -2.12
N GLY A 921 37.01 -10.75 -0.90
CA GLY A 921 35.59 -10.78 -0.57
C GLY A 921 35.33 -9.97 0.70
N VAL A 922 34.17 -10.20 1.29
CA VAL A 922 33.81 -9.63 2.59
C VAL A 922 33.72 -10.77 3.59
N ALA A 923 34.37 -10.60 4.73
CA ALA A 923 34.40 -11.59 5.80
C ALA A 923 34.04 -10.96 7.15
N ASN A 924 33.48 -11.77 8.03
CA ASN A 924 33.11 -11.39 9.37
C ASN A 924 33.60 -12.43 10.39
N ILE A 925 34.19 -11.92 11.47
CA ILE A 925 34.57 -12.70 12.66
C ILE A 925 34.09 -12.01 13.92
N GLU A 926 33.82 -12.80 14.96
CA GLU A 926 33.49 -12.30 16.30
C GLU A 926 34.49 -12.82 17.33
N PHE A 927 35.00 -11.91 18.15
CA PHE A 927 35.85 -12.29 19.27
C PHE A 927 35.02 -12.50 20.53
N TRP A 928 35.37 -13.53 21.29
CA TRP A 928 34.83 -13.80 22.61
C TRP A 928 35.93 -13.82 23.64
N ILE A 929 35.81 -12.98 24.66
CA ILE A 929 36.70 -12.99 25.80
C ILE A 929 35.81 -13.19 27.03
N PRO A 930 35.91 -14.34 27.72
CA PRO A 930 35.03 -14.63 28.85
C PRO A 930 35.02 -13.49 29.88
N GLY A 931 33.83 -13.01 30.26
CA GLY A 931 33.64 -11.92 31.22
C GLY A 931 33.98 -10.53 30.70
N PHE A 932 34.35 -10.36 29.42
CA PHE A 932 34.78 -9.08 28.85
C PHE A 932 34.10 -8.72 27.53
N MET A 933 34.15 -9.63 26.55
CA MET A 933 33.42 -9.53 25.28
C MET A 933 32.56 -10.78 25.11
N GLU A 934 31.26 -10.58 25.22
CA GLU A 934 30.28 -11.66 25.17
C GLU A 934 29.25 -11.35 24.10
N ARG A 935 28.87 -12.36 23.32
CA ARG A 935 27.89 -12.22 22.24
C ARG A 935 26.51 -11.92 22.83
N GLU A 936 25.74 -11.09 22.14
CA GLU A 936 24.34 -10.76 22.47
C GLU A 936 24.11 -10.11 23.85
N VAL A 937 25.18 -9.71 24.55
CA VAL A 937 25.08 -8.85 25.74
C VAL A 937 25.33 -7.41 25.30
N PRO A 938 24.31 -6.53 25.25
CA PRO A 938 24.49 -5.16 24.81
C PRO A 938 25.55 -4.47 25.67
N GLN A 939 26.65 -4.05 25.04
CA GLN A 939 27.65 -3.20 25.67
C GLN A 939 27.51 -1.79 25.12
N ASP A 940 27.95 -0.81 25.92
CA ASP A 940 28.01 0.59 25.52
C ASP A 940 28.68 0.72 24.12
N PRO A 941 28.00 1.32 23.12
CA PRO A 941 28.55 1.49 21.77
C PRO A 941 29.86 2.30 21.74
N ASP A 942 30.15 3.09 22.79
CA ASP A 942 31.41 3.82 22.97
C ASP A 942 32.46 3.05 23.81
N SER A 943 32.25 1.74 24.03
CA SER A 943 33.20 0.90 24.77
C SER A 943 34.38 0.45 23.90
N TYR A 944 35.21 1.42 23.53
CA TYR A 944 36.44 1.22 22.76
C TYR A 944 37.49 0.46 23.57
N ILE A 945 38.00 -0.64 23.01
CA ILE A 945 38.92 -1.56 23.71
C ILE A 945 40.16 -1.88 22.88
N GLY A 946 40.30 -1.28 21.71
CA GLY A 946 41.37 -1.62 20.80
C GLY A 946 41.17 -1.08 19.40
N THR A 947 42.01 -1.59 18.52
CA THR A 947 41.97 -1.31 17.08
C THR A 947 42.23 -2.58 16.31
N ILE A 948 41.66 -2.66 15.11
CA ILE A 948 42.02 -3.66 14.12
C ILE A 948 42.53 -2.97 12.86
N SER A 949 43.69 -3.38 12.38
CA SER A 949 44.40 -2.75 11.27
C SER A 949 44.70 -3.72 10.15
N LEU A 950 44.67 -3.25 8.90
CA LEU A 950 45.13 -4.03 7.76
C LEU A 950 46.66 -4.10 7.72
N PHE A 951 47.18 -5.24 7.25
CA PHE A 951 48.59 -5.42 6.90
C PHE A 951 48.75 -6.38 5.70
N GLY A 952 49.94 -6.36 5.10
CA GLY A 952 50.31 -7.19 3.95
C GLY A 952 50.63 -6.35 2.71
N SER A 953 50.86 -7.05 1.60
CA SER A 953 51.34 -6.46 0.35
C SER A 953 50.48 -5.26 -0.11
N GLY A 954 51.11 -4.11 -0.35
CA GLY A 954 50.46 -2.87 -0.77
C GLY A 954 49.96 -1.98 0.39
N ILE A 955 50.11 -2.41 1.65
CA ILE A 955 49.77 -1.62 2.85
C ILE A 955 51.06 -1.12 3.51
N THR A 956 51.42 0.14 3.27
CA THR A 956 52.60 0.79 3.88
C THR A 956 52.23 1.81 4.96
N ASP A 957 50.99 2.28 4.94
CA ASP A 957 50.36 3.22 5.86
C ASP A 957 49.45 2.50 6.87
N GLU A 958 49.03 3.17 7.96
CA GLU A 958 48.12 2.60 8.96
C GLU A 958 46.67 2.72 8.48
N ARG A 959 46.00 1.58 8.26
CA ARG A 959 44.59 1.52 7.84
C ARG A 959 43.82 0.69 8.85
N LYS A 960 43.05 1.35 9.72
CA LYS A 960 42.44 0.72 10.90
C LYS A 960 41.01 1.15 11.14
N THR A 961 40.30 0.35 11.93
CA THR A 961 39.03 0.71 12.58
C THR A 961 39.10 0.39 14.07
N LEU A 962 38.15 0.94 14.82
CA LEU A 962 38.04 0.75 16.26
C LEU A 962 37.45 -0.62 16.57
N LEU A 963 37.97 -1.24 17.64
CA LEU A 963 37.42 -2.46 18.22
C LEU A 963 36.61 -2.07 19.46
N THR A 964 35.34 -2.48 19.50
CA THR A 964 34.44 -2.25 20.64
C THR A 964 34.20 -3.55 21.41
N ARG A 965 33.55 -3.46 22.58
CA ARG A 965 33.16 -4.65 23.36
C ARG A 965 32.02 -5.46 22.73
N ASN A 966 31.28 -4.88 21.78
CA ASN A 966 30.30 -5.63 21.01
C ASN A 966 31.06 -6.55 20.03
N ALA A 967 30.78 -7.85 20.13
CA ALA A 967 31.52 -8.86 19.41
C ALA A 967 31.23 -8.74 17.89
N GLY A 968 32.24 -8.40 17.09
CA GLY A 968 32.13 -8.48 15.64
C GLY A 968 32.94 -7.45 14.86
N ILE A 969 33.59 -7.92 13.80
CA ILE A 969 34.27 -7.09 12.81
C ILE A 969 33.95 -7.64 11.43
N THR A 970 33.40 -6.78 10.56
CA THR A 970 33.34 -7.04 9.12
C THR A 970 34.46 -6.30 8.40
N GLY A 971 35.09 -6.94 7.44
CA GLY A 971 36.09 -6.31 6.58
C GLY A 971 36.42 -7.16 5.36
N VAL A 972 37.55 -6.85 4.73
CA VAL A 972 38.00 -7.53 3.51
C VAL A 972 38.63 -8.89 3.82
N SER A 973 38.23 -9.93 3.08
CA SER A 973 38.85 -11.25 3.13
C SER A 973 40.14 -11.33 2.30
N ASN A 974 40.88 -12.44 2.41
CA ASN A 974 42.16 -12.68 1.74
C ASN A 974 43.21 -11.61 2.06
N MET A 975 43.19 -11.08 3.28
CA MET A 975 44.06 -9.99 3.74
C MET A 975 44.54 -10.19 5.18
N GLY A 976 45.61 -9.48 5.56
CA GLY A 976 46.15 -9.46 6.92
C GLY A 976 45.34 -8.55 7.83
N TRP A 977 44.89 -9.08 8.98
CA TRP A 977 44.19 -8.34 10.04
C TRP A 977 45.03 -8.38 11.31
N TYR A 978 45.46 -7.23 11.81
CA TYR A 978 46.22 -7.09 13.04
C TYR A 978 45.33 -6.52 14.14
N VAL A 979 45.14 -7.27 15.22
CA VAL A 979 44.30 -6.88 16.34
C VAL A 979 45.17 -6.43 17.51
N TYR A 980 44.82 -5.28 18.07
CA TYR A 980 45.48 -4.72 19.24
C TYR A 980 44.45 -4.31 20.29
N TRP A 981 44.53 -4.88 21.49
CA TRP A 981 43.71 -4.50 22.64
C TRP A 981 44.44 -3.50 23.53
N THR A 982 43.82 -2.35 23.80
CA THR A 982 44.40 -1.31 24.66
C THR A 982 44.54 -1.76 26.12
N ILE A 983 43.66 -2.65 26.57
CA ILE A 983 43.68 -3.23 27.92
C ILE A 983 44.68 -4.39 28.09
N GLY A 984 45.39 -4.78 27.02
CA GLY A 984 46.26 -5.95 26.99
C GLY A 984 45.64 -7.13 26.24
N THR A 985 46.50 -8.03 25.75
CA THR A 985 46.06 -9.17 24.92
C THR A 985 45.62 -10.35 25.79
N PRO A 986 44.44 -10.96 25.57
CA PRO A 986 43.96 -12.06 26.39
C PRO A 986 44.85 -13.31 26.32
N ALA A 987 44.98 -13.99 27.46
CA ALA A 987 45.59 -15.31 27.55
C ALA A 987 44.67 -16.43 27.04
N TYR A 988 43.36 -16.19 27.01
CA TYR A 988 42.38 -17.06 26.38
C TYR A 988 41.27 -16.25 25.73
N PHE A 989 40.90 -16.62 24.52
CA PHE A 989 39.74 -16.11 23.82
C PHE A 989 39.27 -17.11 22.75
N ARG A 990 38.06 -16.90 22.24
CA ARG A 990 37.52 -17.61 21.08
C ARG A 990 37.32 -16.67 19.90
N ILE A 991 37.37 -17.21 18.69
CA ILE A 991 37.00 -16.50 17.47
C ILE A 991 35.92 -17.31 16.75
N TRP A 992 34.74 -16.73 16.56
CA TRP A 992 33.76 -17.28 15.63
C TRP A 992 34.05 -16.78 14.23
N THR A 993 34.10 -17.69 13.27
CA THR A 993 34.21 -17.35 11.84
C THR A 993 32.84 -17.33 11.19
N ALA A 994 32.05 -16.32 11.57
CA ALA A 994 30.65 -16.16 11.17
C ALA A 994 30.46 -16.21 9.66
N GLN A 995 31.34 -15.54 8.91
CA GLN A 995 31.29 -15.53 7.46
C GLN A 995 32.70 -15.43 6.87
N ILE A 996 33.26 -16.55 6.44
CA ILE A 996 34.47 -16.64 5.61
C ILE A 996 34.14 -17.61 4.48
N GLN A 997 34.09 -17.11 3.25
CA GLN A 997 33.68 -17.91 2.09
C GLN A 997 34.67 -19.06 1.82
N TYR A 998 34.17 -20.16 1.26
CA TYR A 998 35.02 -21.24 0.79
C TYR A 998 36.12 -20.72 -0.16
N GLY A 999 37.37 -21.09 0.11
CA GLY A 999 38.54 -20.63 -0.64
C GLY A 999 39.08 -19.26 -0.22
N GLU A 1000 38.39 -18.54 0.66
CA GLU A 1000 38.85 -17.28 1.25
C GLU A 1000 39.40 -17.48 2.68
N TYR A 1001 40.15 -16.50 3.19
CA TYR A 1001 40.74 -16.55 4.53
C TYR A 1001 40.87 -15.17 5.17
N ILE A 1002 41.10 -15.13 6.48
CA ILE A 1002 41.65 -13.95 7.17
C ILE A 1002 43.03 -14.33 7.71
N PHE A 1003 44.05 -13.51 7.45
CA PHE A 1003 45.39 -13.72 8.00
C PHE A 1003 45.58 -12.87 9.26
N LEU A 1004 45.28 -13.46 10.41
CA LEU A 1004 45.21 -12.76 11.68
C LEU A 1004 46.60 -12.67 12.34
N ALA A 1005 46.94 -11.49 12.88
CA ALA A 1005 48.12 -11.25 13.69
C ALA A 1005 47.75 -10.64 15.05
N ILE A 1006 48.32 -11.15 16.14
CA ILE A 1006 48.02 -10.71 17.51
C ILE A 1006 49.33 -10.56 18.31
N PRO A 1007 49.57 -9.44 19.03
CA PRO A 1007 50.80 -9.25 19.78
C PRO A 1007 50.85 -10.11 21.05
N TYR A 1008 52.00 -10.69 21.35
CA TYR A 1008 52.27 -11.41 22.61
C TYR A 1008 53.71 -11.16 23.06
N PRO A 1009 54.03 -11.31 24.36
CA PRO A 1009 55.41 -11.19 24.81
C PRO A 1009 56.29 -12.30 24.22
N SER A 1010 57.57 -12.02 23.98
CA SER A 1010 58.53 -13.04 23.55
C SER A 1010 58.58 -14.23 24.54
N GLY A 1011 58.77 -15.43 24.02
CA GLY A 1011 58.73 -16.69 24.78
C GLY A 1011 57.34 -17.25 25.07
N THR A 1012 56.27 -16.63 24.55
CA THR A 1012 54.89 -17.14 24.70
C THR A 1012 54.70 -18.45 23.92
N LYS A 1013 54.03 -19.42 24.54
CA LYS A 1013 53.64 -20.71 23.96
C LYS A 1013 52.13 -20.74 23.74
N PHE A 1014 51.69 -21.39 22.66
CA PHE A 1014 50.28 -21.42 22.26
C PHE A 1014 49.73 -22.84 22.19
N SER A 1015 48.48 -23.00 22.61
CA SER A 1015 47.64 -24.14 22.32
C SER A 1015 46.44 -23.63 21.55
N ILE A 1016 46.30 -24.08 20.30
CA ILE A 1016 45.31 -23.56 19.36
C ILE A 1016 44.56 -24.73 18.75
N SER A 1017 43.23 -24.63 18.77
CA SER A 1017 42.35 -25.58 18.13
C SER A 1017 41.21 -24.86 17.42
N SER A 1018 40.56 -25.55 16.49
CA SER A 1018 39.26 -25.16 15.98
C SER A 1018 38.25 -26.27 16.24
N GLU A 1019 36.97 -25.92 16.32
CA GLU A 1019 35.87 -26.83 16.56
C GLU A 1019 34.59 -26.35 15.86
N TYR A 1020 33.70 -27.29 15.58
CA TYR A 1020 32.34 -27.01 15.15
C TYR A 1020 31.37 -27.58 16.17
N ASP A 1021 30.48 -26.73 16.71
CA ASP A 1021 29.67 -27.07 17.88
C ASP A 1021 28.82 -28.34 17.73
N TYR A 1022 28.44 -28.70 16.50
CA TYR A 1022 27.53 -29.83 16.24
C TYR A 1022 28.21 -31.07 15.67
N ASN A 1023 29.49 -31.01 15.29
CA ASN A 1023 30.19 -32.14 14.69
C ASN A 1023 31.71 -32.03 14.84
N SER A 1024 32.30 -33.02 15.50
CA SER A 1024 33.73 -33.09 15.78
C SER A 1024 34.61 -33.39 14.55
N GLN A 1025 34.04 -33.76 13.39
CA GLN A 1025 34.81 -34.04 12.17
C GLN A 1025 35.60 -32.83 11.65
N TYR A 1026 35.18 -31.62 12.04
CA TYR A 1026 35.85 -30.36 11.68
C TYR A 1026 36.66 -29.75 12.82
N THR A 1027 36.93 -30.54 13.86
CA THR A 1027 37.78 -30.15 14.98
C THR A 1027 39.25 -30.45 14.65
N TYR A 1028 40.11 -29.44 14.76
CA TYR A 1028 41.53 -29.56 14.44
C TYR A 1028 42.40 -28.96 15.53
N THR A 1029 43.50 -29.64 15.87
CA THR A 1029 44.59 -29.07 16.69
C THR A 1029 45.67 -28.52 15.78
N PHE A 1030 46.15 -27.32 16.08
CA PHE A 1030 47.06 -26.59 15.20
C PHE A 1030 48.51 -26.89 15.55
N THR A 1031 49.36 -26.94 14.53
CA THR A 1031 50.79 -27.20 14.69
C THR A 1031 51.62 -25.95 14.40
N GLN A 1032 52.70 -25.75 15.15
CA GLN A 1032 53.60 -24.63 14.91
C GLN A 1032 54.41 -24.88 13.63
N THR A 1033 54.52 -23.87 12.76
CA THR A 1033 55.41 -23.86 11.59
C THR A 1033 56.60 -22.91 11.80
N THR A 1034 57.47 -22.75 10.79
CA THR A 1034 58.73 -21.99 10.91
C THR A 1034 58.67 -20.54 10.42
N SER A 1035 57.59 -20.13 9.74
CA SER A 1035 57.41 -18.73 9.31
C SER A 1035 55.95 -18.32 9.13
N ALA A 1036 55.68 -17.02 9.21
CA ALA A 1036 54.35 -16.42 8.96
C ALA A 1036 53.88 -16.66 7.51
N LEU A 1037 54.80 -16.68 6.54
CA LEU A 1037 54.49 -16.97 5.14
C LEU A 1037 53.95 -18.40 4.96
N LEU A 1038 54.53 -19.39 5.67
CA LEU A 1038 54.03 -20.76 5.64
C LEU A 1038 52.64 -20.88 6.27
N VAL A 1039 52.30 -20.08 7.29
CA VAL A 1039 50.93 -20.02 7.83
C VAL A 1039 49.96 -19.53 6.77
N LYS A 1040 50.27 -18.41 6.10
CA LYS A 1040 49.44 -17.82 5.05
C LYS A 1040 49.25 -18.73 3.84
N GLN A 1041 50.30 -19.43 3.41
CA GLN A 1041 50.25 -20.37 2.27
C GLN A 1041 49.66 -21.74 2.66
N GLY A 1042 49.65 -22.07 3.95
CA GLY A 1042 49.15 -23.35 4.46
C GLY A 1042 47.64 -23.53 4.35
N ASN A 1043 47.17 -24.69 4.83
CA ASN A 1043 45.77 -25.12 4.79
C ASN A 1043 44.91 -24.57 5.95
N GLY A 1044 45.44 -23.64 6.75
CA GLY A 1044 44.75 -23.08 7.90
C GLY A 1044 44.80 -23.92 9.17
N LYS A 1045 45.65 -24.96 9.25
CA LYS A 1045 45.85 -25.82 10.45
C LYS A 1045 47.20 -25.60 11.14
N GLN A 1046 47.84 -24.47 10.83
CA GLN A 1046 49.19 -24.13 11.30
C GLN A 1046 49.18 -22.73 11.94
N TYR A 1047 50.10 -22.51 12.87
CA TYR A 1047 50.36 -21.18 13.46
C TYR A 1047 51.86 -20.88 13.51
N PHE A 1048 52.22 -19.61 13.63
CA PHE A 1048 53.60 -19.18 13.82
C PHE A 1048 53.67 -18.05 14.83
N PHE A 1049 54.73 -18.02 15.64
CA PHE A 1049 55.03 -16.92 16.53
C PHE A 1049 56.44 -16.43 16.22
N ASP A 1050 56.59 -15.18 15.79
CA ASP A 1050 57.89 -14.60 15.40
C ASP A 1050 58.69 -14.03 16.58
N GLY A 1051 58.16 -14.15 17.79
CA GLY A 1051 58.69 -13.53 19.01
C GLY A 1051 57.94 -12.29 19.45
N THR A 1052 57.09 -11.71 18.58
CA THR A 1052 56.26 -10.53 18.88
C THR A 1052 54.79 -10.73 18.51
N HIS A 1053 54.48 -11.50 17.46
CA HIS A 1053 53.15 -11.68 16.89
C HIS A 1053 52.82 -13.16 16.67
N LEU A 1054 51.64 -13.56 17.13
CA LEU A 1054 51.01 -14.82 16.75
C LEU A 1054 50.32 -14.62 15.40
N PHE A 1055 50.64 -15.47 14.42
CA PHE A 1055 50.01 -15.51 13.10
C PHE A 1055 49.10 -16.72 12.95
N LEU A 1056 47.89 -16.49 12.46
CA LEU A 1056 46.88 -17.50 12.16
C LEU A 1056 46.27 -17.26 10.79
N LYS A 1057 45.98 -18.34 10.05
CA LYS A 1057 45.13 -18.30 8.85
C LYS A 1057 43.76 -18.84 9.21
N LEU A 1058 42.80 -17.94 9.41
CA LEU A 1058 41.43 -18.28 9.71
C LEU A 1058 40.71 -18.67 8.42
N VAL A 1059 40.10 -19.85 8.43
CA VAL A 1059 39.22 -20.38 7.38
C VAL A 1059 38.04 -21.05 8.08
N ASN A 1060 36.89 -21.12 7.43
CA ASN A 1060 35.78 -21.91 7.97
C ASN A 1060 35.78 -23.29 7.30
N PHE A 1061 36.26 -24.31 8.01
CA PHE A 1061 36.41 -25.67 7.47
C PHE A 1061 35.08 -26.41 7.24
N MET A 1062 33.96 -25.88 7.76
CA MET A 1062 32.63 -26.39 7.44
C MET A 1062 32.25 -26.14 5.98
N ASN A 1063 32.75 -25.05 5.40
CA ASN A 1063 32.37 -24.66 4.05
C ASN A 1063 33.06 -25.56 3.04
N THR A 1064 32.29 -26.11 2.11
CA THR A 1064 32.74 -27.01 1.05
C THR A 1064 32.68 -26.37 -0.33
N GLY A 1065 32.04 -25.19 -0.45
CA GLY A 1065 31.75 -24.54 -1.72
C GLY A 1065 30.42 -24.98 -2.34
N SER A 1066 29.60 -25.72 -1.59
CA SER A 1066 28.28 -26.18 -2.04
C SER A 1066 27.33 -25.02 -2.33
N SER A 1067 26.41 -25.20 -3.28
CA SER A 1067 25.35 -24.22 -3.55
C SER A 1067 24.38 -24.04 -2.39
N SER A 1068 24.25 -25.02 -1.49
CA SER A 1068 23.42 -24.90 -0.26
C SER A 1068 24.02 -23.92 0.76
N GLU A 1069 25.30 -23.58 0.65
CA GLU A 1069 26.02 -22.68 1.55
C GLU A 1069 25.85 -21.19 1.18
N SER A 1070 24.96 -20.89 0.23
CA SER A 1070 24.72 -19.52 -0.24
C SER A 1070 23.30 -19.29 -0.71
N PHE A 1071 22.84 -18.06 -0.57
CA PHE A 1071 21.68 -17.57 -1.29
C PHE A 1071 22.09 -17.17 -2.71
N ASN A 1072 21.47 -17.82 -3.69
CA ASN A 1072 21.87 -17.72 -5.10
C ASN A 1072 20.73 -17.15 -5.95
N ARG A 1073 20.94 -15.96 -6.52
CA ARG A 1073 20.00 -15.31 -7.46
C ARG A 1073 20.74 -14.46 -8.48
N ALA A 1074 20.26 -14.42 -9.72
CA ALA A 1074 20.86 -13.64 -10.82
C ALA A 1074 22.38 -13.84 -11.02
N GLY A 1075 22.91 -15.04 -10.72
CA GLY A 1075 24.35 -15.33 -10.80
C GLY A 1075 25.19 -14.81 -9.63
N ILE A 1076 24.58 -14.13 -8.66
CA ILE A 1076 25.21 -13.70 -7.40
C ILE A 1076 25.11 -14.81 -6.37
N LYS A 1077 26.17 -14.99 -5.58
CA LYS A 1077 26.19 -15.83 -4.38
C LYS A 1077 26.45 -14.97 -3.15
N ILE A 1078 25.49 -14.94 -2.23
CA ILE A 1078 25.66 -14.39 -0.90
C ILE A 1078 25.84 -15.57 0.06
N PRO A 1079 27.01 -15.75 0.70
CA PRO A 1079 27.25 -16.89 1.57
C PRO A 1079 26.35 -16.84 2.82
N ASN A 1080 25.94 -18.01 3.29
CA ASN A 1080 25.23 -18.13 4.56
C ASN A 1080 26.13 -17.68 5.73
N ILE A 1081 25.49 -17.33 6.84
CA ILE A 1081 26.18 -16.97 8.08
C ILE A 1081 26.17 -18.20 9.00
N TYR A 1082 27.34 -18.61 9.47
CA TYR A 1082 27.55 -19.80 10.30
C TYR A 1082 28.17 -19.46 11.65
N TRP A 1083 27.35 -19.49 12.70
CA TRP A 1083 27.73 -19.08 14.06
C TRP A 1083 28.41 -20.15 14.92
N SER A 1084 28.68 -21.32 14.36
CA SER A 1084 29.05 -22.52 15.12
C SER A 1084 30.46 -23.03 14.83
N TYR A 1085 31.25 -22.31 14.02
CA TYR A 1085 32.66 -22.63 13.79
C TYR A 1085 33.57 -21.71 14.63
N ILE A 1086 34.38 -22.32 15.48
CA ILE A 1086 35.09 -21.66 16.58
C ILE A 1086 36.58 -21.95 16.50
N TYR A 1087 37.41 -20.94 16.69
CA TYR A 1087 38.83 -21.08 17.02
C TYR A 1087 39.04 -20.81 18.51
N ASN A 1088 39.78 -21.68 19.19
CA ASN A 1088 40.21 -21.51 20.57
C ASN A 1088 41.70 -21.16 20.60
N VAL A 1089 42.06 -20.05 21.22
CA VAL A 1089 43.46 -19.62 21.36
C VAL A 1089 43.81 -19.51 22.84
N ARG A 1090 44.75 -20.34 23.32
CA ARG A 1090 45.31 -20.27 24.67
C ARG A 1090 46.79 -19.93 24.60
N ALA A 1091 47.21 -18.92 25.35
CA ALA A 1091 48.58 -18.45 25.41
C ALA A 1091 49.13 -18.54 26.83
N THR A 1092 50.37 -19.01 26.98
CA THR A 1092 51.06 -19.12 28.27
C THR A 1092 52.48 -18.58 28.16
N ASN A 1093 52.91 -17.80 29.15
CA ASN A 1093 54.28 -17.28 29.23
C ASN A 1093 54.73 -17.31 30.69
N THR A 1094 55.79 -18.04 30.98
CA THR A 1094 56.30 -18.20 32.36
C THR A 1094 57.16 -17.03 32.80
N ALA A 1095 57.80 -16.31 31.87
CA ALA A 1095 58.65 -15.17 32.15
C ALA A 1095 57.85 -13.87 32.33
N LYS A 1096 56.72 -13.74 31.61
CA LYS A 1096 55.79 -12.61 31.70
C LYS A 1096 54.36 -13.14 31.79
N PRO A 1097 53.93 -13.68 32.94
CA PRO A 1097 52.60 -14.27 33.10
C PRO A 1097 51.50 -13.21 32.90
N PRO A 1098 50.30 -13.61 32.42
CA PRO A 1098 49.19 -12.69 32.26
C PRO A 1098 48.68 -12.20 33.62
N VAL A 1099 48.32 -10.91 33.70
CA VAL A 1099 47.71 -10.27 34.87
C VAL A 1099 46.21 -10.22 34.64
N ASN A 1100 45.42 -10.82 35.55
CA ASN A 1100 43.96 -10.97 35.41
C ASN A 1100 43.52 -11.57 34.07
N GLY A 1101 44.35 -12.46 33.50
CA GLY A 1101 44.08 -13.10 32.21
C GLY A 1101 44.55 -12.30 30.98
N TYR A 1102 45.26 -11.18 31.13
CA TYR A 1102 45.75 -10.34 30.02
C TYR A 1102 47.27 -10.12 30.06
N PHE A 1103 47.90 -10.09 28.89
CA PHE A 1103 49.29 -9.66 28.71
C PHE A 1103 49.32 -8.14 28.48
N LEU A 1104 49.85 -7.41 29.45
CA LEU A 1104 49.85 -5.94 29.50
C LEU A 1104 51.10 -5.33 28.84
N ASN A 1105 51.03 -4.03 28.53
CA ASN A 1105 52.16 -3.21 28.04
C ASN A 1105 52.84 -3.76 26.77
N LEU A 1106 52.05 -4.34 25.87
CA LEU A 1106 52.52 -4.80 24.57
C LEU A 1106 52.62 -3.63 23.58
N PRO A 1107 53.67 -3.54 22.77
CA PRO A 1107 53.77 -2.49 21.78
C PRO A 1107 52.74 -2.68 20.66
N ASN A 1108 52.06 -1.60 20.27
CA ASN A 1108 51.19 -1.55 19.10
C ASN A 1108 52.04 -1.41 17.83
N VAL A 1109 52.70 -2.50 17.43
CA VAL A 1109 53.55 -2.56 16.23
C VAL A 1109 52.92 -3.54 15.26
N ARG A 1110 52.65 -3.11 14.03
CA ARG A 1110 52.06 -3.98 13.00
C ARG A 1110 53.10 -4.97 12.44
N PRO A 1111 52.66 -6.14 11.95
CA PRO A 1111 53.52 -7.04 11.20
C PRO A 1111 54.10 -6.37 9.94
N SER A 1112 55.18 -6.95 9.39
CA SER A 1112 55.77 -6.47 8.14
C SER A 1112 54.75 -6.40 7.00
N SER A 1113 54.79 -5.32 6.22
CA SER A 1113 53.97 -5.12 5.01
C SER A 1113 54.32 -6.10 3.88
N THR A 1114 55.44 -6.82 3.99
CA THR A 1114 55.87 -7.81 2.98
C THR A 1114 55.26 -9.21 3.19
N LEU A 1115 54.45 -9.41 4.24
CA LEU A 1115 53.87 -10.72 4.60
C LEU A 1115 52.60 -11.10 3.82
#